data_AF-A0A4Q1RE52-F1
#
_entry.id   AF-A0A4Q1RE52-F1
#
_cell.length_a   1.000
_cell.length_b   1.000
_cell.length_c   1.000
_cell.angle_alpha   90.00
_cell.angle_beta   90.00
_cell.angle_gamma   90.00
#
_symmetry.space_group_name_H-M   'P 1'
#
loop_
_entity.id
_entity.type
_entity.pdbx_description
1 polymer ?
#
loop_
_entity_poly.entity_id
_entity_poly.type
_entity_poly.pdbx_seq_one_letter_code
_entity_poly.pdbx_strand_id
1 'polypeptide(L)'
;MRKRGHRLLALGLAALLAFQTPVTVAAENEVQTETVAEEGQETQQVQETEPPSEEQENLPEGQAQENTEYTENNSENEDREQTSYTWKYAPDIGWQLWSVDENNEESLCSPGVYALEDGIYYIKIYRVQEEDPDGEEVWQPVLAKGSAEITEETPVISEQNTEGKLAAGTYYYFYELDDTKENAHPEQGRYLTDTWVHPGEDPTVWYFANADGLLENPQNHAGPMQNEEGYFYLDAQGKSQAGTFEVDGIRYTYDGNGNRYQIRDGWQKENETWYYIENGSPVTGWKQIQRSWYYLDPADGSMKTGFFQDSSGTLYYTDAAGRMLSGNGWKQIRGNWYWVQPSGAIARGWKQNRGTWYYLDAESGAMHTGWYQVNGVWYYSDGSGAMMANGWLRHGGSWYYLTNSGSMHTGWLNQGGTWYYLNPQNGAMQIGWSKIGGNWYYFDGSGRMQSGGWLRLGNVWYYLTDSGAMYTGWICLNRTWYCLDPTSGAMQTGWYQIHGTWYYSNGSGAMQTGWLAQSGSWYYLNPNGAALTGWQVIGGTWYYFYPNCSMAANTWIDNYYVNSNGAWVDSTVVMPDTLYNYRFPTTATKKGLQVKDGMVDDAASLGVKHAVINIVLNSAAAGSGIEYVYEGKTYYMNTTYIHELDRQIKELHNNGMVITAVIVLQWDYQKQDLILPGARTYGYNLYGWNTVETEGRKHLEAICSFLARRYTAPDMGVVNWVCGNEVNAWKDYHYCGNISFDQYMEYYAQAYQVLYNSVKHAYTNGRIYMSIDHTWTYNRRANCYTSKAVLDCFAQLMKTKGIPDWMIAFHPYPSPELQSDFWNKTLNVIDSENSPIITMANLSYFTDYVKKNYGEGRRIILSECGFTSVSNGNEKQDVQAAAIAYGYYLAEANDMVDSFVVHRQVDHSVETAQGFYLGLWTCKPGALETAYTKKQAYDVFKYMDTRYYMTYTRFAFPLIQKTSWEQAVPGFNPAKFT
;
A
#
# COMPACT_ATOMS: atom_id res chain seq x y z
N MET A 1 -49.65 11.03 50.15
CA MET A 1 -50.97 11.71 50.29
C MET A 1 -50.96 13.02 49.48
N ARG A 2 -52.09 13.75 49.44
CA ARG A 2 -52.29 15.17 49.01
C ARG A 2 -51.03 16.08 49.12
N LYS A 3 -50.76 17.11 48.28
CA LYS A 3 -51.62 17.91 47.36
C LYS A 3 -50.77 18.83 46.42
N ARG A 4 -51.19 19.04 45.15
CA ARG A 4 -51.05 20.24 44.23
C ARG A 4 -49.64 20.85 43.93
N GLY A 5 -49.30 21.32 42.71
CA GLY A 5 -49.85 21.08 41.36
C GLY A 5 -49.97 22.30 40.40
N HIS A 6 -49.81 22.07 39.08
CA HIS A 6 -50.15 22.92 37.88
C HIS A 6 -49.36 24.24 37.67
N ARG A 7 -48.83 24.56 36.46
CA ARG A 7 -49.55 24.91 35.20
C ARG A 7 -48.62 24.81 33.96
N LEU A 8 -49.13 24.38 32.79
CA LEU A 8 -49.37 25.16 31.53
C LEU A 8 -48.18 26.00 31.01
N LEU A 9 -47.80 25.99 29.72
CA LEU A 9 -48.62 25.90 28.50
C LEU A 9 -48.12 24.91 27.42
N ALA A 10 -48.90 24.74 26.35
CA ALA A 10 -48.54 23.99 25.14
C ALA A 10 -49.00 24.70 23.85
N LEU A 11 -48.24 24.53 22.76
CA LEU A 11 -48.52 24.89 21.35
C LEU A 11 -47.57 24.01 20.49
N GLY A 12 -47.98 23.37 19.39
CA GLY A 12 -49.32 23.12 18.85
C GLY A 12 -49.25 22.54 17.43
N LEU A 13 -49.86 21.35 17.22
CA LEU A 13 -50.24 20.63 15.97
C LEU A 13 -49.43 20.86 14.65
N ALA A 14 -48.88 19.81 13.99
CA ALA A 14 -49.55 18.82 13.13
C ALA A 14 -50.01 19.39 11.76
N ALA A 15 -49.89 18.75 10.58
CA ALA A 15 -49.29 17.46 10.16
C ALA A 15 -49.20 17.37 8.60
N LEU A 16 -49.05 16.15 8.06
CA LEU A 16 -49.29 15.64 6.67
C LEU A 16 -48.10 15.49 5.68
N LEU A 17 -48.07 14.27 5.12
CA LEU A 17 -47.73 13.84 3.74
C LEU A 17 -46.34 14.13 3.12
N ALA A 18 -45.54 13.05 3.13
CA ALA A 18 -44.90 12.41 1.98
C ALA A 18 -44.71 13.19 0.65
N PHE A 19 -43.45 13.19 0.19
CA PHE A 19 -43.10 13.11 -1.23
C PHE A 19 -41.90 12.17 -1.42
N GLN A 20 -41.91 11.38 -2.49
CA GLN A 20 -40.72 10.73 -3.06
C GLN A 20 -40.27 11.52 -4.28
N THR A 21 -38.98 11.75 -4.44
CA THR A 21 -38.28 11.88 -5.73
C THR A 21 -36.79 11.62 -5.54
N PRO A 22 -36.09 11.03 -6.52
CA PRO A 22 -34.64 10.87 -6.47
C PRO A 22 -33.92 12.15 -6.91
N VAL A 23 -32.68 12.33 -6.47
CA VAL A 23 -31.75 13.32 -7.04
C VAL A 23 -30.71 12.58 -7.90
N THR A 24 -30.42 13.13 -9.06
CA THR A 24 -29.57 12.55 -10.10
C THR A 24 -28.08 12.61 -9.79
N VAL A 25 -27.33 11.64 -10.29
CA VAL A 25 -25.86 11.76 -10.43
C VAL A 25 -25.55 12.91 -11.40
N ALA A 26 -24.67 13.81 -10.98
CA ALA A 26 -23.91 14.66 -11.88
C ALA A 26 -22.48 14.13 -11.94
N ALA A 27 -21.96 13.94 -13.14
CA ALA A 27 -20.57 13.59 -13.37
C ALA A 27 -19.87 14.81 -13.98
N GLU A 28 -18.83 15.31 -13.30
CA GLU A 28 -17.92 16.30 -13.85
C GLU A 28 -16.62 15.59 -14.24
N ASN A 29 -16.23 15.74 -15.50
CA ASN A 29 -14.93 15.29 -15.98
C ASN A 29 -13.92 16.41 -15.72
N GLU A 30 -12.83 16.12 -15.00
CA GLU A 30 -11.59 16.87 -15.18
C GLU A 30 -10.53 15.96 -15.80
N VAL A 31 -9.93 16.45 -16.89
CA VAL A 31 -8.80 15.84 -17.57
C VAL A 31 -7.53 16.54 -17.10
N GLN A 32 -6.54 15.79 -16.64
CA GLN A 32 -5.16 16.25 -16.63
C GLN A 32 -4.27 15.21 -17.32
N THR A 33 -3.47 15.71 -18.26
CA THR A 33 -2.60 14.93 -19.12
C THR A 33 -1.21 14.78 -18.52
N GLU A 34 -0.63 13.60 -18.77
CA GLU A 34 0.79 13.28 -18.93
C GLU A 34 1.84 14.38 -18.70
N THR A 35 2.90 14.01 -17.96
CA THR A 35 4.26 14.46 -18.22
C THR A 35 5.18 13.26 -18.37
N VAL A 36 5.99 13.26 -19.43
CA VAL A 36 6.95 12.19 -19.78
C VAL A 36 8.35 12.57 -19.30
N ALA A 37 9.14 11.58 -18.90
CA ALA A 37 10.59 11.68 -18.81
C ALA A 37 11.22 10.34 -19.23
N GLU A 38 12.13 10.36 -20.19
CA GLU A 38 12.88 9.20 -20.68
C GLU A 38 14.25 9.12 -20.00
N GLU A 39 14.76 7.90 -19.80
CA GLU A 39 16.05 7.41 -20.34
C GLU A 39 16.41 6.04 -19.75
N GLY A 40 17.14 5.21 -20.51
CA GLY A 40 17.74 3.95 -20.01
C GLY A 40 17.38 2.69 -20.81
N GLN A 41 18.12 2.44 -21.89
CA GLN A 41 18.13 1.13 -22.56
C GLN A 41 19.19 0.21 -21.91
N GLU A 42 18.91 -1.08 -21.77
CA GLU A 42 19.65 -2.10 -22.53
C GLU A 42 18.92 -3.46 -22.57
N THR A 43 19.38 -4.32 -23.49
CA THR A 43 18.67 -5.49 -24.04
C THR A 43 18.71 -6.76 -23.18
N GLN A 44 17.67 -7.61 -23.30
CA GLN A 44 17.80 -8.92 -23.97
C GLN A 44 16.44 -9.63 -24.25
N GLN A 45 16.34 -10.20 -25.46
CA GLN A 45 15.81 -11.54 -25.87
C GLN A 45 14.72 -12.24 -25.01
N VAL A 46 13.69 -12.93 -25.57
CA VAL A 46 13.39 -13.26 -26.98
C VAL A 46 11.88 -13.58 -27.21
N GLN A 47 11.51 -13.62 -28.49
CA GLN A 47 10.34 -14.19 -29.21
C GLN A 47 9.62 -15.43 -28.58
N GLU A 48 8.36 -15.81 -28.88
CA GLU A 48 7.40 -15.35 -29.93
C GLU A 48 5.91 -15.75 -29.72
N THR A 49 5.02 -15.15 -30.54
CA THR A 49 3.67 -15.55 -31.08
C THR A 49 2.75 -16.55 -30.33
N GLU A 50 1.42 -16.41 -30.21
CA GLU A 50 0.35 -15.65 -30.93
C GLU A 50 -0.08 -16.18 -32.34
N PRO A 51 -1.32 -15.94 -32.87
CA PRO A 51 -2.28 -17.06 -32.98
C PRO A 51 -2.78 -17.62 -34.36
N PRO A 52 -3.88 -17.16 -35.05
CA PRO A 52 -4.86 -18.12 -35.61
C PRO A 52 -5.35 -17.89 -37.08
N SER A 53 -6.37 -18.69 -37.45
CA SER A 53 -7.51 -18.41 -38.37
C SER A 53 -7.36 -18.25 -39.91
N GLU A 54 -8.12 -19.13 -40.60
CA GLU A 54 -9.12 -18.85 -41.67
C GLU A 54 -8.77 -18.55 -43.16
N GLU A 55 -9.62 -19.15 -44.02
CA GLU A 55 -10.15 -18.72 -45.34
C GLU A 55 -9.36 -18.88 -46.68
N GLN A 56 -10.01 -18.47 -47.78
CA GLN A 56 -10.08 -19.17 -49.09
C GLN A 56 -9.64 -18.36 -50.34
N GLU A 57 -9.26 -19.11 -51.40
CA GLU A 57 -9.45 -18.88 -52.85
C GLU A 57 -9.24 -17.48 -53.50
N ASN A 58 -8.40 -17.39 -54.55
CA ASN A 58 -8.87 -17.37 -55.97
C ASN A 58 -7.73 -17.26 -57.04
N LEU A 59 -8.11 -17.42 -58.33
CA LEU A 59 -7.31 -17.38 -59.58
C LEU A 59 -7.46 -15.97 -60.28
N PRO A 60 -7.10 -15.66 -61.58
CA PRO A 60 -6.52 -16.46 -62.69
C PRO A 60 -5.54 -15.74 -63.71
N GLU A 61 -5.12 -16.50 -64.75
CA GLU A 61 -4.94 -16.16 -66.20
C GLU A 61 -3.76 -15.35 -66.85
N GLY A 62 -3.12 -15.98 -67.86
CA GLY A 62 -2.70 -15.40 -69.17
C GLY A 62 -1.19 -15.16 -69.44
N GLN A 63 -0.61 -15.32 -70.66
CA GLN A 63 -1.02 -15.98 -71.92
C GLN A 63 0.17 -16.08 -72.94
N ALA A 64 0.02 -16.85 -74.05
CA ALA A 64 0.90 -16.96 -75.26
C ALA A 64 2.11 -17.95 -75.25
N GLN A 65 2.69 -18.23 -76.45
CA GLN A 65 3.13 -19.59 -76.88
C GLN A 65 4.22 -19.60 -78.00
N GLU A 66 4.82 -20.79 -78.26
CA GLU A 66 5.73 -21.20 -79.40
C GLU A 66 7.23 -20.78 -79.31
N ASN A 67 8.23 -21.59 -79.70
CA ASN A 67 8.36 -23.07 -79.82
C ASN A 67 9.85 -23.51 -79.90
N THR A 68 10.11 -24.83 -79.78
CA THR A 68 11.37 -25.58 -80.07
C THR A 68 12.70 -25.18 -79.40
N GLU A 69 13.09 -25.94 -78.36
CA GLU A 69 14.35 -26.72 -78.32
C GLU A 69 14.21 -27.83 -77.23
N TYR A 70 15.01 -28.91 -77.30
CA TYR A 70 14.87 -30.13 -76.47
C TYR A 70 16.01 -30.26 -75.44
N THR A 71 15.70 -30.56 -74.17
CA THR A 71 16.57 -31.30 -73.21
C THR A 71 15.81 -31.68 -71.93
N GLU A 72 16.35 -32.61 -71.12
CA GLU A 72 15.63 -33.29 -70.02
C GLU A 72 16.00 -32.82 -68.58
N ASN A 73 15.21 -33.34 -67.62
CA ASN A 73 15.33 -33.32 -66.15
C ASN A 73 16.73 -33.70 -65.59
N ASN A 74 17.14 -33.53 -64.32
CA ASN A 74 16.55 -33.08 -63.03
C ASN A 74 17.71 -32.91 -61.99
N SER A 75 17.65 -31.98 -61.03
CA SER A 75 18.37 -32.12 -59.73
C SER A 75 17.91 -31.15 -58.62
N GLU A 76 18.27 -31.48 -57.38
CA GLU A 76 18.19 -30.62 -56.19
C GLU A 76 19.41 -29.68 -56.10
N ASN A 77 19.45 -28.83 -55.06
CA ASN A 77 20.50 -27.81 -54.85
C ASN A 77 21.10 -27.89 -53.43
N GLU A 78 22.21 -28.62 -53.27
CA GLU A 78 23.24 -28.34 -52.26
C GLU A 78 24.59 -28.23 -52.99
N ASP A 79 25.44 -27.29 -52.58
CA ASP A 79 26.52 -26.73 -53.42
C ASP A 79 27.54 -27.76 -53.98
N ARG A 80 27.30 -28.26 -55.20
CA ARG A 80 28.33 -28.68 -56.18
C ARG A 80 27.92 -28.49 -57.64
N GLU A 81 28.77 -27.76 -58.36
CA GLU A 81 29.28 -28.12 -59.69
C GLU A 81 28.22 -28.47 -60.75
N GLN A 82 27.62 -27.45 -61.38
CA GLN A 82 26.68 -27.59 -62.51
C GLN A 82 27.39 -28.10 -63.79
N THR A 83 27.74 -29.38 -63.77
CA THR A 83 28.53 -30.06 -64.80
C THR A 83 27.67 -30.32 -66.04
N SER A 84 28.07 -29.76 -67.18
CA SER A 84 27.37 -29.98 -68.46
C SER A 84 28.02 -31.10 -69.25
N TYR A 85 27.23 -31.89 -69.98
CA TYR A 85 27.72 -33.04 -70.74
C TYR A 85 27.58 -32.81 -72.24
N THR A 86 28.69 -32.95 -72.98
CA THR A 86 28.77 -32.74 -74.42
C THR A 86 29.28 -33.99 -75.13
N TRP A 87 28.56 -34.45 -76.15
CA TRP A 87 29.01 -35.50 -77.05
C TRP A 87 30.03 -34.97 -78.06
N LYS A 88 31.15 -35.66 -78.25
CA LYS A 88 32.21 -35.31 -79.21
C LYS A 88 32.62 -36.50 -80.05
N TYR A 89 32.70 -36.34 -81.37
CA TYR A 89 33.09 -37.41 -82.29
C TYR A 89 34.60 -37.40 -82.55
N ALA A 90 35.28 -38.50 -82.23
CA ALA A 90 36.67 -38.76 -82.57
C ALA A 90 36.74 -39.75 -83.76
N PRO A 91 37.34 -39.39 -84.92
CA PRO A 91 37.29 -40.23 -86.13
C PRO A 91 37.80 -41.67 -85.96
N ASP A 92 38.75 -41.87 -85.05
CA ASP A 92 39.43 -43.14 -84.81
C ASP A 92 38.76 -44.04 -83.75
N ILE A 93 37.81 -43.52 -82.96
CA ILE A 93 37.17 -44.25 -81.82
C ILE A 93 35.68 -43.89 -81.55
N GLY A 94 35.03 -43.08 -82.39
CA GLY A 94 33.58 -42.81 -82.34
C GLY A 94 33.15 -41.65 -81.43
N TRP A 95 31.86 -41.61 -81.10
CA TRP A 95 31.28 -40.62 -80.19
C TRP A 95 31.67 -40.89 -78.73
N GLN A 96 32.10 -39.84 -78.04
CA GLN A 96 32.51 -39.85 -76.64
C GLN A 96 31.68 -38.85 -75.84
N LEU A 97 31.33 -39.20 -74.60
CA LEU A 97 30.72 -38.27 -73.66
C LEU A 97 31.81 -37.58 -72.83
N TRP A 98 31.81 -36.26 -72.87
CA TRP A 98 32.71 -35.40 -72.10
C TRP A 98 31.91 -34.56 -71.11
N SER A 99 32.36 -34.50 -69.86
CA SER A 99 31.87 -33.57 -68.85
C SER A 99 32.69 -32.28 -68.92
N VAL A 100 32.01 -31.14 -68.89
CA VAL A 100 32.59 -29.81 -68.81
C VAL A 100 32.16 -29.19 -67.50
N ASP A 101 33.12 -28.82 -66.67
CA ASP A 101 32.89 -28.23 -65.35
C ASP A 101 32.58 -26.72 -65.43
N GLU A 102 32.32 -26.10 -64.27
CA GLU A 102 32.06 -24.66 -64.15
C GLU A 102 33.29 -23.77 -64.47
N ASN A 103 34.48 -24.34 -64.62
CA ASN A 103 35.70 -23.66 -65.08
C ASN A 103 35.95 -23.82 -66.59
N ASN A 104 35.07 -24.57 -67.29
CA ASN A 104 35.16 -24.90 -68.69
C ASN A 104 36.35 -25.85 -69.03
N GLU A 105 36.85 -26.64 -68.07
CA GLU A 105 37.80 -27.73 -68.34
C GLU A 105 37.07 -29.04 -68.69
N GLU A 106 37.56 -29.73 -69.73
CA GLU A 106 36.86 -30.88 -70.32
C GLU A 106 37.48 -32.21 -69.85
N SER A 107 36.66 -33.09 -69.29
CA SER A 107 37.05 -34.42 -68.81
C SER A 107 36.28 -35.55 -69.50
N LEU A 108 36.98 -36.62 -69.88
CA LEU A 108 36.41 -37.80 -70.54
C LEU A 108 35.80 -38.75 -69.49
N CYS A 109 34.48 -39.01 -69.57
CA CYS A 109 33.71 -39.74 -68.56
C CYS A 109 33.90 -41.28 -68.54
N SER A 110 35.06 -41.80 -68.96
CA SER A 110 35.35 -43.21 -69.31
C SER A 110 34.78 -43.66 -70.68
N PRO A 111 35.50 -44.48 -71.47
CA PRO A 111 35.09 -44.83 -72.83
C PRO A 111 34.16 -46.05 -72.91
N GLY A 112 33.30 -46.07 -73.93
CA GLY A 112 32.61 -47.26 -74.42
C GLY A 112 31.16 -47.41 -73.98
N VAL A 113 30.24 -46.86 -74.78
CA VAL A 113 28.87 -47.40 -74.88
C VAL A 113 28.87 -48.39 -76.03
N TYR A 114 28.46 -49.64 -75.76
CA TYR A 114 28.21 -50.65 -76.79
C TYR A 114 26.70 -50.86 -76.91
N ALA A 115 26.23 -51.24 -78.10
CA ALA A 115 24.84 -51.54 -78.39
C ALA A 115 24.77 -52.80 -79.26
N LEU A 116 24.09 -53.84 -78.76
CA LEU A 116 23.85 -55.12 -79.43
C LEU A 116 22.40 -55.56 -79.14
N GLU A 117 21.91 -56.54 -79.90
CA GLU A 117 20.56 -56.50 -80.52
C GLU A 117 19.35 -56.47 -79.56
N ASP A 118 19.50 -56.79 -78.26
CA ASP A 118 18.42 -56.89 -77.26
C ASP A 118 18.56 -55.96 -76.01
N GLY A 119 19.27 -54.83 -76.13
CA GLY A 119 19.20 -53.71 -75.17
C GLY A 119 20.17 -53.76 -73.97
N ILE A 120 20.60 -52.57 -73.48
CA ILE A 120 21.66 -52.42 -72.45
C ILE A 120 21.39 -51.22 -71.50
N TYR A 121 21.68 -51.40 -70.20
CA TYR A 121 21.58 -50.41 -69.10
C TYR A 121 22.61 -50.75 -67.99
N TYR A 122 23.23 -49.87 -67.18
CA TYR A 122 23.60 -48.45 -67.27
C TYR A 122 25.14 -48.33 -67.00
N ILE A 123 25.76 -48.11 -65.82
CA ILE A 123 25.46 -47.66 -64.43
C ILE A 123 26.74 -46.99 -63.87
N LYS A 124 26.73 -45.74 -63.32
CA LYS A 124 27.62 -45.37 -62.18
C LYS A 124 27.35 -44.06 -61.38
N ILE A 125 26.40 -44.16 -60.45
CA ILE A 125 26.51 -43.90 -58.99
C ILE A 125 27.53 -42.85 -58.48
N TYR A 126 27.02 -41.83 -57.78
CA TYR A 126 27.61 -41.29 -56.54
C TYR A 126 26.53 -41.21 -55.42
N ARG A 127 26.88 -40.66 -54.24
CA ARG A 127 26.77 -41.34 -52.94
C ARG A 127 26.19 -40.46 -51.82
N VAL A 128 25.46 -41.06 -50.86
CA VAL A 128 24.94 -40.43 -49.62
C VAL A 128 25.68 -40.99 -48.39
N GLN A 129 25.81 -40.20 -47.31
CA GLN A 129 26.59 -40.53 -46.11
C GLN A 129 25.80 -40.28 -44.81
N GLU A 130 25.64 -41.32 -43.97
CA GLU A 130 25.33 -41.23 -42.54
C GLU A 130 26.21 -42.26 -41.78
N GLU A 131 26.56 -41.98 -40.52
CA GLU A 131 27.42 -42.83 -39.68
C GLU A 131 26.61 -43.59 -38.60
N ASP A 132 26.91 -44.88 -38.39
CA ASP A 132 26.43 -45.68 -37.25
C ASP A 132 27.57 -45.81 -36.20
N PRO A 133 27.32 -45.88 -34.88
CA PRO A 133 28.30 -45.54 -33.82
C PRO A 133 29.63 -46.31 -33.74
N ASP A 134 29.81 -47.42 -34.47
CA ASP A 134 31.05 -48.22 -34.49
C ASP A 134 31.92 -47.98 -35.77
N GLY A 135 31.46 -47.18 -36.74
CA GLY A 135 32.32 -46.57 -37.76
C GLY A 135 32.70 -47.40 -38.99
N GLU A 136 31.83 -48.28 -39.51
CA GLU A 136 32.00 -48.91 -40.83
C GLU A 136 30.94 -48.42 -41.85
N GLU A 137 31.36 -48.21 -43.11
CA GLU A 137 30.51 -47.66 -44.20
C GLU A 137 29.61 -48.73 -44.85
N VAL A 138 28.39 -48.35 -45.25
CA VAL A 138 27.47 -49.18 -46.06
C VAL A 138 26.94 -48.38 -47.26
N TRP A 139 26.90 -48.99 -48.45
CA TRP A 139 26.64 -48.29 -49.73
C TRP A 139 25.54 -48.98 -50.56
N GLN A 140 24.59 -48.22 -51.14
CA GLN A 140 23.55 -48.72 -52.07
C GLN A 140 23.23 -47.74 -53.24
N PRO A 141 22.77 -48.20 -54.43
CA PRO A 141 22.52 -47.33 -55.61
C PRO A 141 21.07 -47.35 -56.18
N VAL A 142 20.67 -46.29 -56.90
CA VAL A 142 19.43 -46.17 -57.73
C VAL A 142 19.70 -45.32 -58.99
N LEU A 143 18.90 -45.43 -60.07
CA LEU A 143 19.07 -44.73 -61.36
C LEU A 143 17.72 -44.45 -62.08
N ALA A 144 17.69 -43.50 -63.03
CA ALA A 144 16.51 -42.99 -63.76
C ALA A 144 16.65 -43.06 -65.30
N LYS A 145 15.68 -42.53 -66.07
CA LYS A 145 15.45 -42.80 -67.52
C LYS A 145 15.23 -41.52 -68.36
N GLY A 146 15.67 -41.51 -69.63
CA GLY A 146 15.52 -40.42 -70.64
C GLY A 146 15.64 -40.92 -72.10
N SER A 147 15.57 -40.05 -73.13
CA SER A 147 15.55 -40.45 -74.56
C SER A 147 16.10 -39.45 -75.62
N ALA A 148 16.42 -39.94 -76.84
CA ALA A 148 16.87 -39.16 -78.00
C ALA A 148 16.54 -39.85 -79.36
N GLU A 149 16.70 -39.15 -80.49
CA GLU A 149 16.24 -39.55 -81.85
C GLU A 149 17.38 -39.57 -82.91
N ILE A 150 17.22 -40.32 -84.01
CA ILE A 150 18.30 -40.62 -85.00
C ILE A 150 17.84 -40.31 -86.45
N THR A 151 18.75 -39.83 -87.32
CA THR A 151 18.45 -39.42 -88.72
C THR A 151 19.37 -40.08 -89.77
N GLU A 152 19.03 -39.93 -91.06
CA GLU A 152 19.64 -40.62 -92.21
C GLU A 152 21.17 -40.42 -92.41
N GLU A 153 21.77 -39.36 -91.85
CA GLU A 153 23.22 -39.12 -91.98
C GLU A 153 24.06 -39.86 -90.91
N THR A 154 23.42 -40.63 -90.02
CA THR A 154 24.09 -41.36 -88.92
C THR A 154 24.89 -42.56 -89.45
N PRO A 155 26.23 -42.59 -89.31
CA PRO A 155 27.06 -43.66 -89.85
C PRO A 155 27.02 -44.92 -88.96
N VAL A 156 26.88 -46.09 -89.59
CA VAL A 156 26.96 -47.40 -88.90
C VAL A 156 28.24 -48.09 -89.32
N ILE A 157 29.05 -48.47 -88.33
CA ILE A 157 30.28 -49.25 -88.52
C ILE A 157 29.93 -50.72 -88.28
N SER A 158 30.19 -51.58 -89.27
CA SER A 158 30.05 -53.03 -89.10
C SER A 158 31.24 -53.62 -88.34
N GLU A 159 31.07 -54.80 -87.73
CA GLU A 159 32.10 -55.47 -86.91
C GLU A 159 33.41 -55.79 -87.67
N GLN A 160 33.42 -55.68 -89.00
CA GLN A 160 34.60 -55.83 -89.85
C GLN A 160 35.34 -54.50 -90.11
N ASN A 161 34.95 -53.41 -89.41
CA ASN A 161 35.52 -52.06 -89.50
C ASN A 161 35.44 -51.45 -90.92
N THR A 162 34.33 -51.70 -91.62
CA THR A 162 33.99 -51.07 -92.89
C THR A 162 32.73 -50.21 -92.75
N GLU A 163 32.79 -48.98 -93.28
CA GLU A 163 31.64 -48.09 -93.38
C GLU A 163 30.60 -48.67 -94.34
N GLY A 164 29.37 -48.88 -93.84
CA GLY A 164 28.22 -49.29 -94.65
C GLY A 164 27.15 -48.22 -94.64
N LYS A 165 26.63 -47.84 -95.81
CA LYS A 165 25.36 -47.10 -95.90
C LYS A 165 24.21 -48.11 -95.93
N LEU A 166 23.25 -47.96 -95.01
CA LEU A 166 22.00 -48.71 -95.08
C LEU A 166 21.23 -48.33 -96.35
N ALA A 167 20.63 -49.32 -97.01
CA ALA A 167 19.80 -49.12 -98.19
C ALA A 167 18.32 -49.11 -97.80
N ALA A 168 17.55 -48.18 -98.35
CA ALA A 168 16.13 -48.03 -98.04
C ALA A 168 15.33 -49.31 -98.37
N GLY A 169 14.45 -49.72 -97.45
CA GLY A 169 13.55 -50.86 -97.64
C GLY A 169 14.09 -52.21 -97.13
N THR A 170 14.83 -52.24 -96.02
CA THR A 170 15.23 -53.50 -95.36
C THR A 170 15.39 -53.28 -93.85
N TYR A 171 14.57 -53.98 -93.06
CA TYR A 171 14.63 -54.01 -91.59
C TYR A 171 14.37 -55.43 -91.07
N TYR A 172 14.90 -55.72 -89.88
CA TYR A 172 14.91 -57.02 -89.20
C TYR A 172 14.47 -56.79 -87.74
N TYR A 173 13.99 -57.84 -87.07
CA TYR A 173 13.60 -57.84 -85.66
C TYR A 173 14.42 -58.84 -84.84
N PHE A 174 14.63 -58.52 -83.56
CA PHE A 174 15.03 -59.47 -82.52
C PHE A 174 14.25 -59.23 -81.23
N TYR A 175 14.20 -60.28 -80.40
CA TYR A 175 13.61 -60.37 -79.07
C TYR A 175 14.31 -61.53 -78.33
N GLU A 176 15.03 -61.27 -77.24
CA GLU A 176 15.36 -62.16 -76.10
C GLU A 176 15.89 -61.25 -74.95
N LEU A 177 16.21 -61.66 -73.72
CA LEU A 177 15.58 -62.62 -72.80
C LEU A 177 15.75 -62.04 -71.38
N ASP A 178 14.80 -62.29 -70.47
CA ASP A 178 15.01 -62.04 -69.03
C ASP A 178 15.79 -63.22 -68.43
N ASP A 179 17.05 -63.00 -67.99
CA ASP A 179 17.61 -63.77 -66.85
C ASP A 179 18.95 -63.24 -66.32
N THR A 180 18.95 -62.73 -65.08
CA THR A 180 19.85 -63.02 -63.94
C THR A 180 21.38 -63.32 -64.11
N LYS A 181 22.04 -63.09 -65.26
CA LYS A 181 23.46 -63.40 -65.49
C LYS A 181 24.19 -62.36 -66.32
N GLU A 182 25.40 -62.03 -65.92
CA GLU A 182 26.29 -61.13 -66.65
C GLU A 182 26.88 -61.81 -67.92
N ASN A 183 27.04 -61.02 -68.99
CA ASN A 183 27.79 -61.32 -70.23
C ASN A 183 27.19 -62.36 -71.21
N ALA A 184 26.23 -61.90 -72.02
CA ALA A 184 25.96 -62.45 -73.35
C ALA A 184 25.52 -61.33 -74.31
N HIS A 185 25.88 -61.44 -75.59
CA HIS A 185 25.36 -60.62 -76.69
C HIS A 185 25.02 -61.55 -77.87
N PRO A 186 23.86 -61.38 -78.54
CA PRO A 186 23.56 -62.05 -79.81
C PRO A 186 24.17 -61.32 -81.02
N GLU A 187 24.36 -62.06 -82.12
CA GLU A 187 24.63 -61.54 -83.46
C GLU A 187 23.73 -62.29 -84.49
N GLN A 188 23.38 -61.60 -85.60
CA GLN A 188 23.05 -62.14 -86.94
C GLN A 188 21.58 -62.53 -87.26
N GLY A 189 20.83 -61.59 -87.83
CA GLY A 189 19.44 -61.77 -88.31
C GLY A 189 19.24 -62.53 -89.64
N ARG A 190 17.97 -62.84 -89.95
CA ARG A 190 17.50 -63.41 -91.24
C ARG A 190 16.33 -62.63 -91.85
N TYR A 191 16.30 -62.56 -93.18
CA TYR A 191 15.21 -61.92 -93.95
C TYR A 191 13.85 -62.59 -93.71
N LEU A 192 12.78 -61.80 -93.77
CA LEU A 192 11.40 -62.22 -93.54
C LEU A 192 10.67 -62.58 -94.86
N THR A 193 9.98 -63.72 -94.85
CA THR A 193 9.07 -64.22 -95.91
C THR A 193 7.92 -64.95 -95.23
N ASP A 194 6.71 -64.92 -95.82
CA ASP A 194 5.45 -65.37 -95.17
C ASP A 194 5.12 -64.59 -93.88
N THR A 195 5.28 -63.26 -93.88
CA THR A 195 4.90 -62.40 -92.74
C THR A 195 4.21 -61.09 -93.15
N TRP A 196 3.54 -60.45 -92.20
CA TRP A 196 2.92 -59.13 -92.37
C TRP A 196 3.96 -58.02 -92.17
N VAL A 197 3.94 -57.03 -93.05
CA VAL A 197 4.89 -55.91 -93.09
C VAL A 197 4.17 -54.58 -93.34
N HIS A 198 4.82 -53.48 -92.96
CA HIS A 198 4.44 -52.11 -93.33
C HIS A 198 5.38 -51.57 -94.43
N PRO A 199 5.01 -51.67 -95.72
CA PRO A 199 5.78 -51.08 -96.82
C PRO A 199 5.50 -49.58 -96.87
N GLY A 200 6.40 -48.77 -96.31
CA GLY A 200 6.12 -47.41 -95.86
C GLY A 200 5.58 -46.42 -96.91
N GLU A 201 4.44 -45.82 -96.58
CA GLU A 201 4.16 -44.37 -96.71
C GLU A 201 2.99 -43.97 -95.79
N ASP A 202 2.06 -44.90 -95.49
CA ASP A 202 1.13 -44.85 -94.35
C ASP A 202 1.39 -46.05 -93.43
N PRO A 203 1.97 -45.86 -92.22
CA PRO A 203 2.24 -46.95 -91.28
C PRO A 203 0.99 -47.49 -90.55
N THR A 204 -0.22 -47.02 -90.89
CA THR A 204 -1.47 -47.50 -90.28
C THR A 204 -2.20 -48.59 -91.08
N VAL A 205 -1.55 -49.13 -92.12
CA VAL A 205 -2.09 -50.21 -92.98
C VAL A 205 -1.08 -51.36 -93.12
N TRP A 206 -1.49 -52.59 -92.76
CA TRP A 206 -0.69 -53.81 -92.84
C TRP A 206 -0.86 -54.54 -94.18
N TYR A 207 0.22 -55.12 -94.72
CA TYR A 207 0.23 -55.93 -95.96
C TYR A 207 0.99 -57.25 -95.77
N PHE A 208 0.57 -58.35 -96.38
CA PHE A 208 1.26 -59.65 -96.23
C PHE A 208 2.32 -59.85 -97.31
N ALA A 209 3.58 -60.01 -96.93
CA ALA A 209 4.65 -60.48 -97.81
C ALA A 209 4.71 -62.01 -97.77
N ASN A 210 4.24 -62.66 -98.83
CA ASN A 210 4.21 -64.13 -98.93
C ASN A 210 5.61 -64.76 -99.11
N ALA A 211 5.67 -66.08 -99.27
CA ALA A 211 6.90 -66.88 -99.41
C ALA A 211 7.93 -66.36 -100.43
N ASP A 212 7.47 -65.69 -101.51
CA ASP A 212 8.33 -65.12 -102.56
C ASP A 212 8.72 -63.64 -102.27
N GLY A 213 8.28 -63.07 -101.14
CA GLY A 213 8.54 -61.68 -100.74
C GLY A 213 7.62 -60.64 -101.39
N LEU A 214 6.42 -61.02 -101.84
CA LEU A 214 5.48 -60.16 -102.58
C LEU A 214 4.19 -59.87 -101.78
N LEU A 215 3.66 -58.66 -101.94
CA LEU A 215 2.61 -58.08 -101.09
C LEU A 215 1.17 -58.42 -101.54
N GLU A 216 0.30 -58.83 -100.60
CA GLU A 216 -1.13 -59.12 -100.83
C GLU A 216 -2.10 -58.05 -100.28
N ASN A 217 -3.40 -58.17 -100.60
CA ASN A 217 -4.44 -57.14 -100.41
C ASN A 217 -5.10 -57.18 -99.00
N PRO A 218 -5.14 -56.07 -98.23
CA PRO A 218 -5.68 -56.03 -96.86
C PRO A 218 -7.17 -56.43 -96.68
N GLN A 219 -8.03 -56.30 -97.69
CA GLN A 219 -9.49 -56.44 -97.49
C GLN A 219 -9.96 -57.85 -97.07
N ASN A 220 -9.10 -58.87 -97.16
CA ASN A 220 -9.43 -60.22 -96.72
C ASN A 220 -9.38 -60.42 -95.18
N HIS A 221 -9.00 -59.38 -94.41
CA HIS A 221 -8.53 -59.52 -93.01
C HIS A 221 -9.29 -58.67 -91.96
N ALA A 222 -10.47 -58.17 -92.29
CA ALA A 222 -11.31 -57.40 -91.36
C ALA A 222 -11.83 -58.26 -90.18
N GLY A 223 -11.71 -57.76 -88.95
CA GLY A 223 -12.08 -58.47 -87.72
C GLY A 223 -10.95 -58.54 -86.69
N PRO A 224 -11.04 -59.44 -85.69
CA PRO A 224 -9.99 -59.60 -84.69
C PRO A 224 -8.74 -60.24 -85.28
N MET A 225 -7.59 -59.62 -85.04
CA MET A 225 -6.27 -60.03 -85.53
C MET A 225 -5.25 -60.09 -84.40
N GLN A 226 -4.22 -60.91 -84.57
CA GLN A 226 -3.06 -60.99 -83.69
C GLN A 226 -1.81 -61.05 -84.57
N ASN A 227 -0.79 -60.26 -84.21
CA ASN A 227 0.58 -60.36 -84.74
C ASN A 227 1.55 -60.56 -83.55
N GLU A 228 2.83 -60.30 -83.76
CA GLU A 228 3.87 -60.42 -82.72
C GLU A 228 3.87 -59.24 -81.73
N GLU A 229 3.42 -58.06 -82.17
CA GLU A 229 3.35 -56.83 -81.37
C GLU A 229 2.09 -56.77 -80.47
N GLY A 230 1.03 -57.51 -80.81
CA GLY A 230 -0.16 -57.59 -79.96
C GLY A 230 -1.43 -58.11 -80.64
N TYR A 231 -2.56 -57.70 -80.07
CA TYR A 231 -3.89 -58.02 -80.58
C TYR A 231 -4.60 -56.75 -81.03
N PHE A 232 -5.17 -56.79 -82.23
CA PHE A 232 -5.84 -55.67 -82.87
C PHE A 232 -7.25 -56.07 -83.27
N TYR A 233 -8.13 -55.09 -83.42
CA TYR A 233 -9.42 -55.28 -84.11
C TYR A 233 -9.41 -54.40 -85.34
N LEU A 234 -9.39 -55.00 -86.52
CA LEU A 234 -9.23 -54.31 -87.80
C LEU A 234 -10.60 -54.04 -88.44
N ASP A 235 -10.75 -52.84 -89.02
CA ASP A 235 -11.88 -52.50 -89.87
C ASP A 235 -11.78 -53.09 -91.30
N ALA A 236 -12.76 -52.75 -92.16
CA ALA A 236 -12.82 -53.20 -93.55
C ALA A 236 -11.77 -52.56 -94.48
N GLN A 237 -10.88 -51.74 -93.93
CA GLN A 237 -9.76 -51.08 -94.59
C GLN A 237 -8.40 -51.59 -94.07
N GLY A 238 -8.40 -52.42 -93.02
CA GLY A 238 -7.20 -52.99 -92.40
C GLY A 238 -6.60 -52.14 -91.29
N LYS A 239 -7.30 -51.10 -90.81
CA LYS A 239 -6.81 -50.19 -89.77
C LYS A 239 -7.30 -50.63 -88.38
N SER A 240 -6.43 -50.49 -87.38
CA SER A 240 -6.74 -50.82 -86.00
C SER A 240 -7.76 -49.87 -85.36
N GLN A 241 -8.64 -50.44 -84.54
CA GLN A 241 -9.72 -49.72 -83.87
C GLN A 241 -9.59 -49.83 -82.36
N ALA A 242 -9.67 -48.69 -81.67
CA ALA A 242 -9.80 -48.63 -80.22
C ALA A 242 -11.27 -48.78 -79.80
N GLY A 243 -11.55 -49.54 -78.75
CA GLY A 243 -12.90 -49.78 -78.24
C GLY A 243 -13.14 -51.20 -77.71
N THR A 244 -14.32 -51.43 -77.12
CA THR A 244 -14.71 -52.75 -76.61
C THR A 244 -15.38 -53.58 -77.70
N PHE A 245 -14.70 -54.64 -78.15
CA PHE A 245 -15.18 -55.56 -79.18
C PHE A 245 -15.31 -56.99 -78.63
N GLU A 246 -16.30 -57.74 -79.13
CA GLU A 246 -16.52 -59.14 -78.75
C GLU A 246 -15.84 -60.08 -79.74
N VAL A 247 -15.07 -61.03 -79.21
CA VAL A 247 -14.27 -62.01 -79.96
C VAL A 247 -14.49 -63.38 -79.32
N ASP A 248 -15.01 -64.32 -80.09
CA ASP A 248 -15.34 -65.69 -79.64
C ASP A 248 -16.19 -65.76 -78.36
N GLY A 249 -17.14 -64.83 -78.22
CA GLY A 249 -18.03 -64.72 -77.05
C GLY A 249 -17.39 -64.05 -75.83
N ILE A 250 -16.22 -63.44 -75.99
CA ILE A 250 -15.48 -62.75 -74.93
C ILE A 250 -15.29 -61.28 -75.33
N ARG A 251 -15.67 -60.35 -74.46
CA ARG A 251 -15.38 -58.92 -74.65
C ARG A 251 -13.94 -58.58 -74.25
N TYR A 252 -13.28 -57.80 -75.10
CA TYR A 252 -11.98 -57.19 -74.83
C TYR A 252 -12.08 -55.69 -75.17
N THR A 253 -11.47 -54.83 -74.37
CA THR A 253 -11.21 -53.44 -74.76
C THR A 253 -9.85 -53.39 -75.42
N TYR A 254 -9.83 -53.03 -76.70
CA TYR A 254 -8.63 -52.77 -77.48
C TYR A 254 -8.27 -51.28 -77.34
N ASP A 255 -6.99 -50.97 -77.13
CA ASP A 255 -6.49 -49.59 -77.07
C ASP A 255 -6.25 -48.97 -78.47
N GLY A 256 -6.30 -49.80 -79.53
CA GLY A 256 -5.98 -49.43 -80.91
C GLY A 256 -4.51 -49.63 -81.29
N ASN A 257 -3.63 -49.87 -80.30
CA ASN A 257 -2.17 -49.91 -80.42
C ASN A 257 -1.59 -51.31 -80.07
N GLY A 258 -2.43 -52.35 -80.06
CA GLY A 258 -2.03 -53.75 -79.86
C GLY A 258 -2.32 -54.31 -78.47
N ASN A 259 -2.67 -53.48 -77.48
CA ASN A 259 -3.09 -53.98 -76.18
C ASN A 259 -4.59 -54.27 -76.19
N ARG A 260 -4.96 -55.49 -75.77
CA ARG A 260 -6.36 -55.81 -75.45
C ARG A 260 -6.50 -56.25 -73.99
N TYR A 261 -7.33 -55.53 -73.25
CA TYR A 261 -7.68 -55.87 -71.88
C TYR A 261 -8.94 -56.74 -71.89
N GLN A 262 -8.79 -58.00 -71.49
CA GLN A 262 -9.92 -58.93 -71.50
C GLN A 262 -10.88 -58.61 -70.36
N ILE A 263 -12.14 -58.31 -70.71
CA ILE A 263 -13.20 -58.08 -69.75
C ILE A 263 -13.69 -59.44 -69.23
N ARG A 264 -12.91 -60.04 -68.33
CA ARG A 264 -13.27 -61.22 -67.52
C ARG A 264 -13.98 -60.77 -66.25
N ASP A 265 -15.06 -61.46 -65.91
CA ASP A 265 -15.71 -61.32 -64.60
C ASP A 265 -14.73 -61.73 -63.47
N GLY A 266 -14.71 -60.93 -62.39
CA GLY A 266 -13.74 -61.06 -61.29
C GLY A 266 -13.02 -59.75 -60.97
N TRP A 267 -11.98 -59.85 -60.15
CA TRP A 267 -11.11 -58.71 -59.81
C TRP A 267 -10.18 -58.34 -60.96
N GLN A 268 -10.15 -57.06 -61.32
CA GLN A 268 -9.18 -56.47 -62.24
C GLN A 268 -8.51 -55.25 -61.58
N LYS A 269 -7.24 -54.99 -61.93
CA LYS A 269 -6.49 -53.82 -61.47
C LYS A 269 -6.10 -52.97 -62.69
N GLU A 270 -6.44 -51.69 -62.65
CA GLU A 270 -6.18 -50.71 -63.71
C GLU A 270 -5.70 -49.42 -63.03
N ASN A 271 -4.56 -48.86 -63.48
CA ASN A 271 -3.99 -47.61 -62.97
C ASN A 271 -4.01 -47.51 -61.43
N GLU A 272 -3.31 -48.43 -60.77
CA GLU A 272 -3.27 -48.64 -59.30
C GLU A 272 -4.60 -49.06 -58.63
N THR A 273 -5.74 -48.79 -59.24
CA THR A 273 -7.09 -49.00 -58.69
C THR A 273 -7.63 -50.40 -58.99
N TRP A 274 -8.40 -50.98 -58.08
CA TRP A 274 -9.09 -52.26 -58.29
C TRP A 274 -10.57 -52.06 -58.63
N TYR A 275 -11.08 -52.93 -59.51
CA TYR A 275 -12.49 -53.00 -59.92
C TYR A 275 -12.96 -54.45 -59.85
N TYR A 276 -14.23 -54.69 -59.55
CA TYR A 276 -14.85 -56.01 -59.69
C TYR A 276 -15.80 -56.01 -60.87
N ILE A 277 -15.49 -56.81 -61.89
CA ILE A 277 -16.28 -56.93 -63.11
C ILE A 277 -17.30 -58.07 -62.97
N GLU A 278 -18.54 -57.86 -63.42
CA GLU A 278 -19.57 -58.90 -63.49
C GLU A 278 -20.49 -58.66 -64.69
N ASN A 279 -20.78 -59.71 -65.47
CA ASN A 279 -21.40 -59.62 -66.80
C ASN A 279 -20.68 -58.63 -67.73
N GLY A 280 -19.37 -58.48 -67.56
CA GLY A 280 -18.53 -57.57 -68.35
C GLY A 280 -18.77 -56.07 -68.14
N SER A 281 -19.20 -55.64 -66.95
CA SER A 281 -19.20 -54.24 -66.52
C SER A 281 -18.68 -54.13 -65.08
N PRO A 282 -18.10 -52.98 -64.65
CA PRO A 282 -17.80 -52.73 -63.24
C PRO A 282 -19.08 -52.81 -62.38
N VAL A 283 -19.01 -53.59 -61.31
CA VAL A 283 -20.03 -53.61 -60.25
C VAL A 283 -19.86 -52.35 -59.40
N THR A 284 -20.98 -51.71 -59.05
CA THR A 284 -21.00 -50.54 -58.17
C THR A 284 -21.72 -50.85 -56.84
N GLY A 285 -21.35 -50.13 -55.78
CA GLY A 285 -21.89 -50.30 -54.44
C GLY A 285 -21.35 -51.51 -53.68
N TRP A 286 -22.18 -52.06 -52.78
CA TRP A 286 -21.83 -53.18 -51.89
C TRP A 286 -21.91 -54.54 -52.59
N LYS A 287 -20.79 -55.25 -52.69
CA LYS A 287 -20.71 -56.58 -53.30
C LYS A 287 -20.03 -57.58 -52.36
N GLN A 288 -20.62 -58.77 -52.20
CA GLN A 288 -19.99 -59.87 -51.44
C GLN A 288 -19.27 -60.83 -52.40
N ILE A 289 -17.97 -61.01 -52.22
CA ILE A 289 -17.10 -61.85 -53.05
C ILE A 289 -16.30 -62.77 -52.12
N GLN A 290 -16.34 -64.08 -52.36
CA GLN A 290 -15.63 -65.09 -51.55
C GLN A 290 -15.84 -64.90 -50.02
N ARG A 291 -17.09 -64.60 -49.63
CA ARG A 291 -17.56 -64.31 -48.24
C ARG A 291 -17.13 -62.97 -47.64
N SER A 292 -16.15 -62.26 -48.20
CA SER A 292 -15.84 -60.88 -47.81
C SER A 292 -16.77 -59.89 -48.53
N TRP A 293 -17.10 -58.78 -47.88
CA TRP A 293 -17.76 -57.65 -48.54
C TRP A 293 -16.71 -56.64 -49.03
N TYR A 294 -17.02 -55.96 -50.12
CA TYR A 294 -16.22 -54.90 -50.73
C TYR A 294 -17.17 -53.78 -51.15
N TYR A 295 -16.66 -52.54 -51.16
CA TYR A 295 -17.39 -51.39 -51.69
C TYR A 295 -16.70 -50.87 -52.93
N LEU A 296 -17.46 -50.83 -54.01
CA LEU A 296 -17.07 -50.24 -55.29
C LEU A 296 -17.82 -48.90 -55.41
N ASP A 297 -17.16 -47.83 -55.81
CA ASP A 297 -17.78 -46.50 -55.84
C ASP A 297 -19.00 -46.46 -56.79
N PRO A 298 -20.15 -45.89 -56.37
CA PRO A 298 -21.28 -45.63 -57.26
C PRO A 298 -20.98 -44.78 -58.51
N ALA A 299 -19.91 -43.97 -58.50
CA ALA A 299 -19.53 -43.10 -59.62
C ALA A 299 -18.77 -43.82 -60.75
N ASP A 300 -17.81 -44.69 -60.41
CA ASP A 300 -16.86 -45.27 -61.38
C ASP A 300 -16.56 -46.78 -61.16
N GLY A 301 -17.07 -47.39 -60.08
CA GLY A 301 -16.79 -48.79 -59.73
C GLY A 301 -15.45 -49.02 -59.00
N SER A 302 -14.71 -47.96 -58.63
CA SER A 302 -13.42 -48.08 -57.94
C SER A 302 -13.55 -48.67 -56.53
N MET A 303 -12.77 -49.70 -56.24
CA MET A 303 -12.76 -50.36 -54.93
C MET A 303 -12.15 -49.47 -53.85
N LYS A 304 -12.93 -49.10 -52.84
CA LYS A 304 -12.42 -48.28 -51.74
C LYS A 304 -11.61 -49.11 -50.74
N THR A 305 -10.45 -48.59 -50.36
CA THR A 305 -9.56 -49.12 -49.30
C THR A 305 -9.47 -48.11 -48.16
N GLY A 306 -9.23 -48.58 -46.93
CA GLY A 306 -9.18 -47.70 -45.76
C GLY A 306 -10.56 -47.21 -45.31
N PHE A 307 -10.65 -45.99 -44.78
CA PHE A 307 -11.92 -45.39 -44.35
C PHE A 307 -12.63 -44.70 -45.51
N PHE A 308 -13.93 -44.93 -45.64
CA PHE A 308 -14.79 -44.22 -46.60
C PHE A 308 -16.22 -44.12 -46.05
N GLN A 309 -16.99 -43.17 -46.55
CA GLN A 309 -18.43 -43.13 -46.35
C GLN A 309 -19.13 -43.63 -47.62
N ASP A 310 -20.21 -44.38 -47.48
CA ASP A 310 -21.04 -44.77 -48.62
C ASP A 310 -22.02 -43.65 -49.03
N SER A 311 -22.80 -43.88 -50.09
CA SER A 311 -23.81 -42.93 -50.59
C SER A 311 -24.96 -42.60 -49.63
N SER A 312 -25.00 -43.19 -48.42
CA SER A 312 -25.89 -42.80 -47.32
C SER A 312 -25.21 -41.92 -46.26
N GLY A 313 -23.91 -41.65 -46.43
CA GLY A 313 -23.05 -41.05 -45.42
C GLY A 313 -22.63 -42.01 -44.30
N THR A 314 -22.86 -43.33 -44.45
CA THR A 314 -22.50 -44.31 -43.42
C THR A 314 -21.02 -44.64 -43.54
N LEU A 315 -20.28 -44.57 -42.42
CA LEU A 315 -18.82 -44.79 -42.38
C LEU A 315 -18.48 -46.30 -42.34
N TYR A 316 -17.48 -46.71 -43.10
CA TYR A 316 -16.95 -48.08 -43.14
C TYR A 316 -15.41 -48.09 -43.15
N TYR A 317 -14.82 -49.26 -42.93
CA TYR A 317 -13.40 -49.50 -43.17
C TYR A 317 -13.18 -50.80 -43.96
N THR A 318 -12.30 -50.74 -44.95
CA THR A 318 -11.79 -51.88 -45.71
C THR A 318 -10.27 -51.99 -45.53
N ASP A 319 -9.74 -53.22 -45.53
CA ASP A 319 -8.30 -53.44 -45.46
C ASP A 319 -7.57 -53.08 -46.77
N ALA A 320 -6.25 -53.25 -46.81
CA ALA A 320 -5.43 -52.96 -48.00
C ALA A 320 -5.75 -53.85 -49.21
N ALA A 321 -6.52 -54.93 -49.03
CA ALA A 321 -7.07 -55.77 -50.10
C ALA A 321 -8.56 -55.48 -50.35
N GLY A 322 -9.08 -54.34 -49.87
CA GLY A 322 -10.47 -53.91 -50.05
C GLY A 322 -11.51 -54.68 -49.24
N ARG A 323 -11.11 -55.59 -48.36
CA ARG A 323 -12.05 -56.44 -47.61
C ARG A 323 -12.63 -55.66 -46.45
N MET A 324 -13.95 -55.53 -46.42
CA MET A 324 -14.69 -54.82 -45.37
C MET A 324 -14.45 -55.47 -44.01
N LEU A 325 -13.99 -54.66 -43.06
CA LEU A 325 -13.85 -55.07 -41.68
C LEU A 325 -15.22 -55.42 -41.09
N SER A 326 -15.40 -56.69 -40.75
CA SER A 326 -16.68 -57.24 -40.30
C SER A 326 -16.57 -57.82 -38.88
N GLY A 327 -17.71 -57.84 -38.18
CA GLY A 327 -17.83 -58.28 -36.80
C GLY A 327 -18.92 -57.51 -36.05
N ASN A 328 -19.02 -57.70 -34.74
CA ASN A 328 -19.90 -56.91 -33.89
C ASN A 328 -19.16 -56.57 -32.59
N GLY A 329 -18.64 -55.35 -32.49
CA GLY A 329 -17.88 -54.89 -31.33
C GLY A 329 -16.62 -54.09 -31.68
N TRP A 330 -15.78 -53.92 -30.66
CA TRP A 330 -14.53 -53.17 -30.73
C TRP A 330 -13.51 -53.79 -31.70
N LYS A 331 -12.93 -52.93 -32.53
CA LYS A 331 -11.78 -53.21 -33.40
C LYS A 331 -10.76 -52.07 -33.27
N GLN A 332 -9.48 -52.39 -33.29
CA GLN A 332 -8.41 -51.40 -33.33
C GLN A 332 -7.91 -51.27 -34.78
N ILE A 333 -7.78 -50.04 -35.28
CA ILE A 333 -7.38 -49.70 -36.65
C ILE A 333 -6.39 -48.54 -36.56
N ARG A 334 -5.16 -48.74 -37.06
CA ARG A 334 -4.08 -47.72 -37.01
C ARG A 334 -3.92 -47.06 -35.61
N GLY A 335 -3.97 -47.88 -34.55
CA GLY A 335 -3.88 -47.45 -33.15
C GLY A 335 -5.21 -47.06 -32.49
N ASN A 336 -6.15 -46.49 -33.22
CA ASN A 336 -7.44 -46.02 -32.69
C ASN A 336 -8.48 -47.15 -32.58
N TRP A 337 -9.43 -47.02 -31.65
CA TRP A 337 -10.53 -47.99 -31.46
C TRP A 337 -11.82 -47.54 -32.15
N TYR A 338 -12.56 -48.50 -32.70
CA TYR A 338 -13.80 -48.29 -33.46
C TYR A 338 -14.83 -49.34 -33.09
N TRP A 339 -16.11 -48.98 -33.02
CA TRP A 339 -17.20 -49.97 -32.90
C TRP A 339 -17.72 -50.36 -34.27
N VAL A 340 -17.43 -51.60 -34.69
CA VAL A 340 -17.97 -52.17 -35.93
C VAL A 340 -19.31 -52.86 -35.63
N GLN A 341 -20.35 -52.49 -36.38
CA GLN A 341 -21.67 -53.11 -36.34
C GLN A 341 -21.71 -54.40 -37.18
N PRO A 342 -22.68 -55.31 -36.97
CA PRO A 342 -22.81 -56.56 -37.76
C PRO A 342 -22.81 -56.38 -39.29
N SER A 343 -23.21 -55.21 -39.78
CA SER A 343 -23.20 -54.81 -41.18
C SER A 343 -21.83 -54.36 -41.73
N GLY A 344 -20.81 -54.27 -40.88
CA GLY A 344 -19.53 -53.61 -41.18
C GLY A 344 -19.50 -52.10 -40.93
N ALA A 345 -20.68 -51.47 -40.75
CA ALA A 345 -20.77 -50.04 -40.51
C ALA A 345 -20.07 -49.65 -39.20
N ILE A 346 -19.26 -48.60 -39.25
CA ILE A 346 -18.60 -48.02 -38.08
C ILE A 346 -19.59 -47.06 -37.41
N ALA A 347 -19.89 -47.32 -36.15
CA ALA A 347 -20.76 -46.43 -35.37
C ALA A 347 -20.05 -45.09 -35.09
N ARG A 348 -20.84 -44.01 -35.05
CA ARG A 348 -20.40 -42.65 -34.71
C ARG A 348 -21.34 -42.07 -33.64
N GLY A 349 -20.86 -41.12 -32.86
CA GLY A 349 -21.58 -40.57 -31.71
C GLY A 349 -21.69 -41.53 -30.52
N TRP A 350 -22.77 -41.40 -29.75
CA TRP A 350 -22.98 -42.12 -28.50
C TRP A 350 -23.28 -43.61 -28.70
N LYS A 351 -22.40 -44.48 -28.17
CA LYS A 351 -22.55 -45.94 -28.24
C LYS A 351 -22.56 -46.57 -26.85
N GLN A 352 -23.69 -47.16 -26.47
CA GLN A 352 -23.75 -48.02 -25.29
C GLN A 352 -23.35 -49.47 -25.63
N ASN A 353 -22.55 -50.09 -24.77
CA ASN A 353 -22.16 -51.50 -24.83
C ASN A 353 -22.14 -52.09 -23.40
N ARG A 354 -22.93 -53.15 -23.15
CA ARG A 354 -23.05 -53.83 -21.84
C ARG A 354 -23.32 -52.88 -20.65
N GLY A 355 -24.08 -51.81 -20.88
CA GLY A 355 -24.41 -50.79 -19.88
C GLY A 355 -23.47 -49.58 -19.87
N THR A 356 -22.19 -49.77 -20.21
CA THR A 356 -21.19 -48.70 -20.33
C THR A 356 -21.43 -47.86 -21.58
N TRP A 357 -21.33 -46.54 -21.48
CA TRP A 357 -21.35 -45.62 -22.61
C TRP A 357 -19.94 -45.30 -23.11
N TYR A 358 -19.83 -45.06 -24.40
CA TYR A 358 -18.62 -44.65 -25.10
C TYR A 358 -19.02 -43.58 -26.12
N TYR A 359 -18.12 -42.63 -26.40
CA TYR A 359 -18.30 -41.69 -27.51
C TYR A 359 -17.36 -42.06 -28.65
N LEU A 360 -17.95 -42.18 -29.83
CA LEU A 360 -17.26 -42.38 -31.09
C LEU A 360 -17.33 -41.07 -31.84
N ASP A 361 -16.22 -40.66 -32.42
CA ASP A 361 -16.09 -39.37 -33.08
C ASP A 361 -17.15 -39.16 -34.17
N ALA A 362 -17.71 -37.96 -34.25
CA ALA A 362 -18.86 -37.67 -35.11
C ALA A 362 -18.53 -37.78 -36.61
N GLU A 363 -17.28 -37.55 -36.98
CA GLU A 363 -16.80 -37.57 -38.36
C GLU A 363 -16.06 -38.88 -38.65
N SER A 364 -14.99 -39.13 -37.90
CA SER A 364 -14.04 -40.23 -38.11
C SER A 364 -14.44 -41.56 -37.46
N GLY A 365 -15.39 -41.57 -36.52
CA GLY A 365 -15.81 -42.76 -35.77
C GLY A 365 -14.79 -43.31 -34.76
N ALA A 366 -13.65 -42.64 -34.56
CA ALA A 366 -12.64 -43.04 -33.58
C ALA A 366 -13.16 -42.88 -32.14
N MET A 367 -12.88 -43.84 -31.27
CA MET A 367 -13.29 -43.81 -29.87
C MET A 367 -12.50 -42.74 -29.10
N HIS A 368 -13.22 -41.80 -28.49
CA HIS A 368 -12.63 -40.76 -27.65
C HIS A 368 -12.20 -41.31 -26.29
N THR A 369 -11.04 -40.84 -25.81
CA THR A 369 -10.47 -41.10 -24.47
C THR A 369 -9.94 -39.79 -23.91
N GLY A 370 -10.04 -39.58 -22.60
CA GLY A 370 -9.78 -38.27 -21.99
C GLY A 370 -10.98 -37.33 -22.12
N TRP A 371 -10.73 -36.03 -22.18
CA TRP A 371 -11.76 -34.99 -22.33
C TRP A 371 -12.17 -34.80 -23.78
N TYR A 372 -13.48 -34.71 -24.04
CA TYR A 372 -14.05 -34.37 -25.35
C TYR A 372 -15.33 -33.55 -25.17
N GLN A 373 -15.71 -32.79 -26.21
CA GLN A 373 -16.86 -31.90 -26.19
C GLN A 373 -17.88 -32.32 -27.26
N VAL A 374 -19.16 -32.38 -26.89
CA VAL A 374 -20.27 -32.75 -27.80
C VAL A 374 -21.34 -31.68 -27.69
N ASN A 375 -21.60 -30.97 -28.80
CA ASN A 375 -22.57 -29.86 -28.87
C ASN A 375 -22.36 -28.81 -27.75
N GLY A 376 -21.10 -28.44 -27.48
CA GLY A 376 -20.72 -27.51 -26.43
C GLY A 376 -20.63 -28.10 -25.01
N VAL A 377 -21.13 -29.31 -24.78
CA VAL A 377 -21.10 -29.97 -23.46
C VAL A 377 -19.85 -30.86 -23.34
N TRP A 378 -19.08 -30.70 -22.27
CA TRP A 378 -17.90 -31.53 -21.99
C TRP A 378 -18.26 -32.88 -21.37
N TYR A 379 -17.50 -33.89 -21.73
CA TYR A 379 -17.57 -35.28 -21.25
C TYR A 379 -16.15 -35.83 -21.04
N TYR A 380 -16.02 -36.91 -20.28
CA TYR A 380 -14.75 -37.60 -20.09
C TYR A 380 -14.91 -39.11 -20.23
N SER A 381 -13.97 -39.74 -20.93
CA SER A 381 -13.82 -41.19 -21.00
C SER A 381 -12.48 -41.62 -20.40
N ASP A 382 -12.45 -42.74 -19.69
CA ASP A 382 -11.19 -43.31 -19.19
C ASP A 382 -10.33 -43.92 -20.31
N GLY A 383 -9.17 -44.50 -19.97
CA GLY A 383 -8.24 -45.11 -20.93
C GLY A 383 -8.79 -46.35 -21.67
N SER A 384 -9.98 -46.84 -21.32
CA SER A 384 -10.72 -47.87 -22.06
C SER A 384 -11.81 -47.29 -22.99
N GLY A 385 -11.97 -45.97 -23.02
CA GLY A 385 -13.04 -45.25 -23.71
C GLY A 385 -14.36 -45.18 -22.94
N ALA A 386 -14.44 -45.81 -21.75
CA ALA A 386 -15.65 -45.82 -20.95
C ALA A 386 -15.95 -44.42 -20.40
N MET A 387 -17.10 -43.87 -20.78
CA MET A 387 -17.59 -42.57 -20.31
C MET A 387 -17.80 -42.59 -18.79
N MET A 388 -17.15 -41.68 -18.09
CA MET A 388 -17.34 -41.48 -16.66
C MET A 388 -18.63 -40.71 -16.40
N ALA A 389 -19.42 -41.16 -15.43
CA ALA A 389 -20.71 -40.59 -15.07
C ALA A 389 -21.01 -40.78 -13.58
N ASN A 390 -21.89 -39.93 -13.05
CA ASN A 390 -22.40 -39.95 -11.67
C ASN A 390 -21.27 -40.00 -10.61
N GLY A 391 -20.23 -39.17 -10.76
CA GLY A 391 -19.06 -39.27 -9.90
C GLY A 391 -17.99 -38.20 -10.11
N TRP A 392 -17.03 -38.21 -9.18
CA TRP A 392 -15.86 -37.34 -9.19
C TRP A 392 -14.72 -37.93 -10.02
N LEU A 393 -14.15 -37.11 -10.90
CA LEU A 393 -12.95 -37.38 -11.69
C LEU A 393 -11.81 -36.50 -11.20
N ARG A 394 -10.62 -37.07 -11.01
CA ARG A 394 -9.38 -36.30 -10.82
C ARG A 394 -8.54 -36.35 -12.08
N HIS A 395 -8.27 -35.20 -12.69
CA HIS A 395 -7.51 -35.07 -13.93
C HIS A 395 -6.69 -33.77 -13.90
N GLY A 396 -5.48 -33.75 -14.47
CA GLY A 396 -4.64 -32.54 -14.50
C GLY A 396 -4.35 -31.92 -13.12
N GLY A 397 -4.38 -32.72 -12.05
CA GLY A 397 -4.28 -32.26 -10.65
C GLY A 397 -5.63 -31.85 -10.01
N SER A 398 -6.53 -31.29 -10.82
CA SER A 398 -7.87 -30.81 -10.44
C SER A 398 -8.91 -31.93 -10.27
N TRP A 399 -10.02 -31.60 -9.61
CA TRP A 399 -11.23 -32.43 -9.53
C TRP A 399 -12.36 -31.86 -10.40
N TYR A 400 -13.21 -32.74 -10.91
CA TYR A 400 -14.35 -32.44 -11.77
C TYR A 400 -15.51 -33.37 -11.40
N TYR A 401 -16.75 -32.96 -11.64
CA TYR A 401 -17.92 -33.83 -11.40
C TYR A 401 -18.63 -34.13 -12.72
N LEU A 402 -18.83 -35.42 -13.02
CA LEU A 402 -19.64 -35.87 -14.15
C LEU A 402 -21.03 -36.24 -13.66
N THR A 403 -22.07 -35.68 -14.28
CA THR A 403 -23.47 -35.95 -13.91
C THR A 403 -23.91 -37.37 -14.29
N ASN A 404 -25.15 -37.74 -13.99
CA ASN A 404 -25.73 -39.02 -14.40
C ASN A 404 -25.81 -39.21 -15.94
N SER A 405 -25.72 -38.14 -16.74
CA SER A 405 -25.59 -38.25 -18.21
C SER A 405 -24.14 -38.32 -18.71
N GLY A 406 -23.16 -38.26 -17.81
CA GLY A 406 -21.73 -38.13 -18.14
C GLY A 406 -21.27 -36.70 -18.42
N SER A 407 -22.19 -35.73 -18.51
CA SER A 407 -21.83 -34.34 -18.76
C SER A 407 -21.03 -33.74 -17.60
N MET A 408 -20.03 -32.93 -17.88
CA MET A 408 -19.33 -32.14 -16.87
C MET A 408 -20.30 -31.16 -16.20
N HIS A 409 -20.33 -31.16 -14.87
CA HIS A 409 -21.12 -30.22 -14.08
C HIS A 409 -20.33 -28.92 -13.87
N THR A 410 -20.99 -27.77 -14.00
CA THR A 410 -20.44 -26.45 -13.71
C THR A 410 -21.29 -25.71 -12.68
N GLY A 411 -20.72 -24.74 -11.98
CA GLY A 411 -21.39 -24.01 -10.91
C GLY A 411 -21.60 -24.84 -9.63
N TRP A 412 -22.66 -24.52 -8.88
CA TRP A 412 -22.96 -25.08 -7.57
C TRP A 412 -23.49 -26.52 -7.65
N LEU A 413 -22.79 -27.45 -6.98
CA LEU A 413 -23.19 -28.85 -6.83
C LEU A 413 -23.50 -29.14 -5.35
N ASN A 414 -24.66 -29.74 -5.08
CA ASN A 414 -24.98 -30.32 -3.78
C ASN A 414 -24.91 -31.85 -3.86
N GLN A 415 -23.97 -32.45 -3.14
CA GLN A 415 -23.86 -33.91 -3.01
C GLN A 415 -24.10 -34.31 -1.56
N GLY A 416 -25.27 -34.92 -1.29
CA GLY A 416 -25.61 -35.45 0.03
C GLY A 416 -25.70 -34.40 1.15
N GLY A 417 -26.03 -33.14 0.82
CA GLY A 417 -26.05 -32.02 1.75
C GLY A 417 -24.73 -31.24 1.83
N THR A 418 -23.66 -31.72 1.19
CA THR A 418 -22.38 -31.01 1.07
C THR A 418 -22.35 -30.23 -0.23
N TRP A 419 -22.04 -28.93 -0.15
CA TRP A 419 -21.90 -28.08 -1.34
C TRP A 419 -20.46 -28.03 -1.85
N TYR A 420 -20.33 -27.95 -3.17
CA TYR A 420 -19.10 -27.79 -3.93
C TYR A 420 -19.35 -26.76 -5.03
N TYR A 421 -18.29 -26.14 -5.57
CA TYR A 421 -18.41 -25.26 -6.74
C TYR A 421 -17.41 -25.68 -7.82
N LEU A 422 -17.93 -26.00 -9.00
CA LEU A 422 -17.18 -26.31 -10.20
C LEU A 422 -17.07 -25.02 -11.03
N ASN A 423 -15.86 -24.65 -11.46
CA ASN A 423 -15.63 -23.41 -12.20
C ASN A 423 -16.52 -23.34 -13.48
N PRO A 424 -17.24 -22.24 -13.76
CA PRO A 424 -18.13 -22.15 -14.91
C PRO A 424 -17.45 -22.23 -16.28
N GLN A 425 -16.18 -21.83 -16.39
CA GLN A 425 -15.43 -21.75 -17.64
C GLN A 425 -14.74 -23.07 -17.99
N ASN A 426 -14.21 -23.80 -17.01
CA ASN A 426 -13.41 -25.00 -17.22
C ASN A 426 -13.80 -26.23 -16.38
N GLY A 427 -14.84 -26.13 -15.53
CA GLY A 427 -15.35 -27.23 -14.71
C GLY A 427 -14.51 -27.63 -13.49
N ALA A 428 -13.33 -27.04 -13.28
CA ALA A 428 -12.45 -27.41 -12.18
C ALA A 428 -13.05 -27.02 -10.82
N MET A 429 -13.16 -28.01 -9.93
CA MET A 429 -13.62 -27.86 -8.54
C MET A 429 -12.74 -26.85 -7.79
N GLN A 430 -13.38 -25.86 -7.19
CA GLN A 430 -12.68 -24.86 -6.38
C GLN A 430 -12.26 -25.42 -5.02
N ILE A 431 -11.09 -24.96 -4.57
CA ILE A 431 -10.54 -25.16 -3.22
C ILE A 431 -10.02 -23.80 -2.73
N GLY A 432 -10.03 -23.58 -1.41
CA GLY A 432 -9.70 -22.27 -0.85
C GLY A 432 -10.80 -21.23 -1.06
N TRP A 433 -10.40 -19.96 -1.19
CA TRP A 433 -11.33 -18.83 -1.38
C TRP A 433 -11.73 -18.64 -2.84
N SER A 434 -13.04 -18.50 -3.11
CA SER A 434 -13.56 -18.13 -4.43
C SER A 434 -14.66 -17.07 -4.31
N LYS A 435 -14.63 -16.07 -5.21
CA LYS A 435 -15.64 -15.02 -5.28
C LYS A 435 -16.70 -15.38 -6.33
N ILE A 436 -17.93 -15.65 -5.88
CA ILE A 436 -19.02 -16.22 -6.68
C ILE A 436 -20.25 -15.33 -6.50
N GLY A 437 -20.81 -14.79 -7.60
CA GLY A 437 -21.99 -13.92 -7.54
C GLY A 437 -21.81 -12.67 -6.67
N GLY A 438 -20.57 -12.16 -6.56
CA GLY A 438 -20.20 -11.02 -5.71
C GLY A 438 -19.74 -11.39 -4.29
N ASN A 439 -20.20 -12.51 -3.73
CA ASN A 439 -19.84 -12.96 -2.38
C ASN A 439 -18.59 -13.85 -2.38
N TRP A 440 -17.85 -13.88 -1.28
CA TRP A 440 -16.76 -14.85 -1.08
C TRP A 440 -17.27 -16.12 -0.42
N TYR A 441 -16.72 -17.26 -0.81
CA TYR A 441 -16.97 -18.59 -0.23
C TYR A 441 -15.65 -19.31 -0.02
N TYR A 442 -15.57 -20.20 0.97
CA TYR A 442 -14.40 -21.03 1.22
C TYR A 442 -14.72 -22.52 1.08
N PHE A 443 -13.89 -23.23 0.31
CA PHE A 443 -13.95 -24.66 0.09
C PHE A 443 -12.72 -25.33 0.71
N ASP A 444 -12.90 -26.45 1.42
CA ASP A 444 -11.76 -27.16 2.04
C ASP A 444 -10.88 -27.89 1.01
N GLY A 445 -9.82 -28.57 1.47
CA GLY A 445 -8.91 -29.32 0.59
C GLY A 445 -9.55 -30.50 -0.17
N SER A 446 -10.81 -30.82 0.12
CA SER A 446 -11.66 -31.76 -0.63
C SER A 446 -12.79 -31.07 -1.40
N GLY A 447 -12.76 -29.74 -1.52
CA GLY A 447 -13.75 -28.94 -2.25
C GLY A 447 -15.05 -28.67 -1.50
N ARG A 448 -15.15 -29.04 -0.21
CA ARG A 448 -16.40 -28.92 0.55
C ARG A 448 -16.55 -27.50 1.08
N MET A 449 -17.62 -26.83 0.66
CA MET A 449 -17.98 -25.50 1.14
C MET A 449 -18.14 -25.50 2.66
N GLN A 450 -17.50 -24.54 3.32
CA GLN A 450 -17.69 -24.29 4.74
C GLN A 450 -18.85 -23.30 4.93
N SER A 451 -19.66 -23.45 5.97
CA SER A 451 -20.87 -22.63 6.19
C SER A 451 -21.37 -22.70 7.63
N GLY A 452 -22.21 -21.74 8.04
CA GLY A 452 -22.96 -21.78 9.29
C GLY A 452 -22.12 -21.56 10.55
N GLY A 453 -21.03 -20.78 10.46
CA GLY A 453 -20.18 -20.53 11.62
C GLY A 453 -18.79 -19.98 11.32
N TRP A 454 -17.91 -20.16 12.31
CA TRP A 454 -16.54 -19.67 12.32
C TRP A 454 -15.57 -20.59 11.58
N LEU A 455 -14.85 -20.04 10.60
CA LEU A 455 -13.75 -20.67 9.88
C LEU A 455 -12.42 -20.10 10.36
N ARG A 456 -11.43 -20.96 10.67
CA ARG A 456 -10.05 -20.54 10.99
C ARG A 456 -9.09 -20.96 9.90
N LEU A 457 -8.33 -20.02 9.35
CA LEU A 457 -7.26 -20.26 8.39
C LEU A 457 -5.94 -19.71 8.96
N GLY A 458 -5.05 -20.60 9.37
CA GLY A 458 -3.83 -20.23 10.10
C GLY A 458 -4.15 -19.52 11.41
N ASN A 459 -3.88 -18.22 11.48
CA ASN A 459 -4.19 -17.37 12.62
C ASN A 459 -5.35 -16.38 12.38
N VAL A 460 -5.95 -16.38 11.19
CA VAL A 460 -7.10 -15.51 10.85
C VAL A 460 -8.39 -16.30 11.01
N TRP A 461 -9.41 -15.66 11.58
CA TRP A 461 -10.77 -16.19 11.62
C TRP A 461 -11.66 -15.43 10.63
N TYR A 462 -12.69 -16.11 10.14
CA TYR A 462 -13.72 -15.57 9.24
C TYR A 462 -15.08 -16.12 9.69
N TYR A 463 -16.16 -15.40 9.43
CA TYR A 463 -17.51 -15.93 9.66
C TYR A 463 -18.21 -16.22 8.33
N LEU A 464 -18.74 -17.43 8.16
CA LEU A 464 -19.51 -17.84 7.00
C LEU A 464 -20.97 -18.05 7.41
N THR A 465 -21.90 -17.44 6.67
CA THR A 465 -23.34 -17.59 6.90
C THR A 465 -23.81 -19.02 6.61
N ASP A 466 -25.08 -19.33 6.91
CA ASP A 466 -25.69 -20.63 6.61
C ASP A 466 -25.70 -20.97 5.11
N SER A 467 -25.56 -19.96 4.22
CA SER A 467 -25.39 -20.16 2.77
C SER A 467 -23.93 -20.33 2.34
N GLY A 468 -22.98 -20.31 3.27
CA GLY A 468 -21.53 -20.36 3.01
C GLY A 468 -20.89 -19.03 2.62
N ALA A 469 -21.68 -17.97 2.46
CA ALA A 469 -21.18 -16.66 2.09
C ALA A 469 -20.40 -16.02 3.25
N MET A 470 -19.22 -15.47 2.97
CA MET A 470 -18.40 -14.76 3.93
C MET A 470 -19.09 -13.47 4.39
N TYR A 471 -19.21 -13.31 5.70
CA TYR A 471 -19.77 -12.12 6.32
C TYR A 471 -18.69 -11.05 6.51
N THR A 472 -19.04 -9.79 6.25
CA THR A 472 -18.19 -8.62 6.47
C THR A 472 -18.90 -7.58 7.34
N GLY A 473 -18.15 -6.77 8.07
CA GLY A 473 -18.69 -5.81 9.04
C GLY A 473 -19.12 -6.45 10.36
N TRP A 474 -20.10 -5.82 11.02
CA TRP A 474 -20.50 -6.14 12.39
C TRP A 474 -21.53 -7.28 12.48
N ILE A 475 -21.22 -8.33 13.25
CA ILE A 475 -22.14 -9.44 13.54
C ILE A 475 -22.32 -9.64 15.05
N CYS A 476 -23.55 -9.93 15.48
CA CYS A 476 -23.86 -10.23 16.88
C CYS A 476 -24.27 -11.70 17.03
N LEU A 477 -23.44 -12.49 17.71
CA LEU A 477 -23.62 -13.92 17.93
C LEU A 477 -23.75 -14.18 19.43
N ASN A 478 -24.87 -14.76 19.87
CA ASN A 478 -25.14 -15.04 21.29
C ASN A 478 -24.92 -13.82 22.21
N ARG A 479 -25.37 -12.63 21.78
CA ARG A 479 -25.17 -11.32 22.44
C ARG A 479 -23.74 -10.78 22.46
N THR A 480 -22.79 -11.45 21.83
CA THR A 480 -21.40 -10.97 21.67
C THR A 480 -21.24 -10.37 20.27
N TRP A 481 -20.73 -9.14 20.20
CA TRP A 481 -20.40 -8.50 18.92
C TRP A 481 -19.01 -8.89 18.45
N TYR A 482 -18.86 -9.06 17.14
CA TYR A 482 -17.60 -9.28 16.44
C TYR A 482 -17.58 -8.35 15.22
N CYS A 483 -16.39 -7.89 14.83
CA CYS A 483 -16.19 -7.18 13.57
C CYS A 483 -15.38 -8.07 12.62
N LEU A 484 -15.93 -8.34 11.45
CA LEU A 484 -15.22 -8.91 10.31
C LEU A 484 -14.79 -7.74 9.42
N ASP A 485 -13.55 -7.75 8.95
CA ASP A 485 -13.01 -6.68 8.13
C ASP A 485 -13.89 -6.41 6.89
N PRO A 486 -14.29 -5.14 6.60
CA PRO A 486 -15.20 -4.83 5.49
C PRO A 486 -14.72 -5.29 4.11
N THR A 487 -13.41 -5.43 3.90
CA THR A 487 -12.81 -5.77 2.59
C THR A 487 -12.43 -7.24 2.49
N SER A 488 -11.81 -7.79 3.54
CA SER A 488 -11.21 -9.13 3.56
C SER A 488 -12.01 -10.17 4.36
N GLY A 489 -12.99 -9.76 5.17
CA GLY A 489 -13.74 -10.64 6.08
C GLY A 489 -12.94 -11.20 7.26
N ALA A 490 -11.68 -10.80 7.43
CA ALA A 490 -10.83 -11.20 8.54
C ALA A 490 -11.38 -10.66 9.87
N MET A 491 -11.55 -11.53 10.87
CA MET A 491 -12.02 -11.17 12.20
C MET A 491 -11.02 -10.25 12.90
N GLN A 492 -11.48 -9.05 13.25
CA GLN A 492 -10.66 -8.05 13.91
C GLN A 492 -10.38 -8.42 15.38
N THR A 493 -9.14 -8.23 15.81
CA THR A 493 -8.66 -8.44 17.18
C THR A 493 -7.67 -7.34 17.55
N GLY A 494 -7.53 -7.03 18.84
CA GLY A 494 -6.81 -5.84 19.26
C GLY A 494 -7.57 -4.56 18.88
N TRP A 495 -6.83 -3.49 18.58
CA TRP A 495 -7.36 -2.19 18.16
C TRP A 495 -7.57 -2.14 16.64
N TYR A 496 -8.75 -1.68 16.22
CA TYR A 496 -9.09 -1.47 14.80
C TYR A 496 -10.01 -0.24 14.63
N GLN A 497 -10.02 0.33 13.43
CA GLN A 497 -10.75 1.57 13.14
C GLN A 497 -11.74 1.35 11.99
N ILE A 498 -13.01 1.74 12.19
CA ILE A 498 -14.08 1.66 11.19
C ILE A 498 -14.63 3.07 10.97
N HIS A 499 -14.56 3.57 9.74
CA HIS A 499 -14.97 4.94 9.36
C HIS A 499 -14.47 6.03 10.33
N GLY A 500 -13.17 5.99 10.66
CA GLY A 500 -12.53 6.94 11.58
C GLY A 500 -12.77 6.68 13.09
N THR A 501 -13.69 5.78 13.44
CA THR A 501 -14.03 5.45 14.83
C THR A 501 -13.24 4.23 15.31
N TRP A 502 -12.58 4.32 16.46
CA TRP A 502 -11.79 3.22 17.04
C TRP A 502 -12.66 2.24 17.84
N TYR A 503 -12.29 0.96 17.77
CA TYR A 503 -12.90 -0.16 18.48
C TYR A 503 -11.82 -1.11 18.98
N TYR A 504 -12.14 -1.94 19.98
CA TYR A 504 -11.26 -3.00 20.45
C TYR A 504 -11.99 -4.33 20.63
N SER A 505 -11.37 -5.40 20.13
CA SER A 505 -11.79 -6.79 20.35
C SER A 505 -10.70 -7.55 21.10
N ASN A 506 -11.10 -8.43 22.02
CA ASN A 506 -10.15 -9.29 22.72
C ASN A 506 -9.57 -10.39 21.79
N GLY A 507 -8.71 -11.25 22.32
CA GLY A 507 -8.08 -12.35 21.56
C GLY A 507 -9.04 -13.43 21.02
N SER A 508 -10.33 -13.39 21.37
CA SER A 508 -11.37 -14.24 20.76
C SER A 508 -12.24 -13.47 19.76
N GLY A 509 -11.85 -12.27 19.34
CA GLY A 509 -12.62 -11.40 18.42
C GLY A 509 -13.82 -10.69 19.05
N ALA A 510 -14.13 -10.98 20.32
CA ALA A 510 -15.27 -10.38 21.00
C ALA A 510 -15.00 -8.90 21.27
N MET A 511 -15.83 -8.04 20.68
CA MET A 511 -15.82 -6.60 20.89
C MET A 511 -16.04 -6.27 22.37
N GLN A 512 -15.17 -5.44 22.94
CA GLN A 512 -15.25 -5.05 24.33
C GLN A 512 -16.12 -3.79 24.51
N THR A 513 -16.66 -3.60 25.72
CA THR A 513 -17.38 -2.38 26.15
C THR A 513 -16.99 -2.04 27.59
N GLY A 514 -17.14 -0.77 27.96
CA GLY A 514 -16.74 -0.25 29.26
C GLY A 514 -15.23 0.03 29.36
N TRP A 515 -14.70 -0.09 30.57
CA TRP A 515 -13.29 0.15 30.89
C TRP A 515 -12.38 -0.96 30.36
N LEU A 516 -11.33 -0.56 29.62
CA LEU A 516 -10.31 -1.45 29.07
C LEU A 516 -8.92 -0.97 29.47
N ALA A 517 -8.10 -1.85 30.05
CA ALA A 517 -6.67 -1.62 30.24
C ALA A 517 -5.86 -2.37 29.16
N GLN A 518 -4.96 -1.69 28.47
CA GLN A 518 -4.03 -2.25 27.48
C GLN A 518 -2.69 -1.52 27.51
N SER A 519 -1.57 -2.25 27.47
CA SER A 519 -0.21 -1.70 27.38
C SER A 519 0.11 -0.58 28.38
N GLY A 520 -0.40 -0.67 29.61
CA GLY A 520 -0.22 0.33 30.67
C GLY A 520 -1.14 1.56 30.58
N SER A 521 -1.95 1.68 29.53
CA SER A 521 -2.96 2.74 29.37
C SER A 521 -4.37 2.21 29.63
N TRP A 522 -5.27 3.09 30.09
CA TRP A 522 -6.70 2.82 30.14
C TRP A 522 -7.43 3.47 28.96
N TYR A 523 -8.59 2.92 28.63
CA TYR A 523 -9.47 3.35 27.56
C TYR A 523 -10.92 3.12 28.01
N TYR A 524 -11.87 3.85 27.43
CA TYR A 524 -13.30 3.56 27.61
C TYR A 524 -13.99 3.39 26.27
N LEU A 525 -14.63 2.23 26.12
CA LEU A 525 -15.44 1.84 24.98
C LEU A 525 -16.90 2.04 25.37
N ASN A 526 -17.67 2.83 24.62
CA ASN A 526 -19.07 3.07 24.98
C ASN A 526 -19.95 1.80 24.71
N PRO A 527 -21.25 1.79 25.05
CA PRO A 527 -22.12 0.62 24.86
C PRO A 527 -22.24 0.08 23.41
N ASN A 528 -21.87 0.85 22.39
CA ASN A 528 -21.76 0.39 20.99
C ASN A 528 -20.35 -0.08 20.58
N GLY A 529 -19.40 -0.10 21.52
CA GLY A 529 -18.01 -0.51 21.31
C GLY A 529 -17.05 0.59 20.90
N ALA A 530 -17.53 1.76 20.45
CA ALA A 530 -16.65 2.83 20.00
C ALA A 530 -15.90 3.47 21.18
N ALA A 531 -14.58 3.57 21.01
CA ALA A 531 -13.68 4.21 21.96
C ALA A 531 -13.91 5.71 22.02
N LEU A 532 -13.93 6.25 23.23
CA LEU A 532 -14.18 7.67 23.46
C LEU A 532 -12.92 8.53 23.29
N THR A 533 -13.15 9.81 22.99
CA THR A 533 -12.16 10.90 22.93
C THR A 533 -12.74 12.14 23.60
N GLY A 534 -11.89 13.09 24.00
CA GLY A 534 -12.28 14.32 24.69
C GLY A 534 -12.80 14.08 26.12
N TRP A 535 -13.50 15.09 26.64
CA TRP A 535 -14.15 15.05 27.96
C TRP A 535 -15.44 14.23 27.94
N GLN A 536 -15.60 13.30 28.88
CA GLN A 536 -16.70 12.33 28.93
C GLN A 536 -17.18 12.09 30.36
N VAL A 537 -18.49 11.91 30.56
CA VAL A 537 -19.07 11.51 31.86
C VAL A 537 -19.32 10.01 31.88
N ILE A 538 -18.65 9.29 32.78
CA ILE A 538 -18.77 7.84 32.95
C ILE A 538 -19.14 7.56 34.41
N GLY A 539 -20.32 6.96 34.64
CA GLY A 539 -20.81 6.65 35.99
C GLY A 539 -21.11 7.87 36.87
N GLY A 540 -21.18 9.09 36.29
CA GLY A 540 -21.34 10.35 37.02
C GLY A 540 -20.03 11.11 37.27
N THR A 541 -18.88 10.50 36.98
CA THR A 541 -17.55 11.11 37.08
C THR A 541 -17.06 11.54 35.70
N TRP A 542 -16.41 12.69 35.58
CA TRP A 542 -15.76 13.10 34.33
C TRP A 542 -14.41 12.39 34.14
N TYR A 543 -14.03 12.15 32.89
CA TYR A 543 -12.75 11.62 32.46
C TYR A 543 -12.36 12.31 31.14
N TYR A 544 -11.07 12.32 30.81
CA TYR A 544 -10.59 12.77 29.51
C TYR A 544 -9.84 11.65 28.77
N PHE A 545 -10.09 11.55 27.47
CA PHE A 545 -9.40 10.63 26.57
C PHE A 545 -8.72 11.41 25.44
N TYR A 546 -7.42 11.22 25.28
CA TYR A 546 -6.64 11.85 24.22
C TYR A 546 -7.11 11.41 22.81
N PRO A 547 -6.69 12.08 21.71
CA PRO A 547 -7.08 11.70 20.35
C PRO A 547 -6.70 10.27 19.90
N ASN A 548 -5.75 9.63 20.58
CA ASN A 548 -5.40 8.20 20.45
C ASN A 548 -6.27 7.27 21.33
N CYS A 549 -7.40 7.77 21.84
CA CYS A 549 -8.33 7.15 22.79
C CYS A 549 -7.77 6.80 24.18
N SER A 550 -6.49 7.01 24.48
CA SER A 550 -5.95 6.69 25.82
C SER A 550 -6.44 7.70 26.86
N MET A 551 -6.90 7.18 27.99
CA MET A 551 -7.32 7.96 29.16
C MET A 551 -6.15 8.76 29.72
N ALA A 552 -6.36 10.05 29.96
CA ALA A 552 -5.44 10.87 30.72
C ALA A 552 -5.48 10.45 32.20
N ALA A 553 -4.32 10.32 32.84
CA ALA A 553 -4.20 9.94 34.25
C ALA A 553 -3.03 10.67 34.91
N ASN A 554 -3.22 11.11 36.15
CA ASN A 554 -2.25 11.86 36.96
C ASN A 554 -1.62 13.05 36.20
N THR A 555 -2.47 13.86 35.56
CA THR A 555 -2.06 14.94 34.66
C THR A 555 -3.12 16.04 34.56
N TRP A 556 -2.72 17.19 34.05
CA TRP A 556 -3.62 18.30 33.70
C TRP A 556 -4.09 18.17 32.24
N ILE A 557 -5.36 18.44 32.02
CA ILE A 557 -5.98 18.65 30.71
C ILE A 557 -6.64 20.03 30.75
N ASP A 558 -6.15 20.97 29.94
CA ASP A 558 -6.50 22.39 30.04
C ASP A 558 -6.38 22.88 31.49
N ASN A 559 -7.48 23.35 32.10
CA ASN A 559 -7.55 23.82 33.49
C ASN A 559 -8.04 22.77 34.49
N TYR A 560 -8.11 21.49 34.11
CA TYR A 560 -8.74 20.43 34.89
C TYR A 560 -7.76 19.27 35.16
N TYR A 561 -7.67 18.84 36.42
CA TYR A 561 -6.78 17.73 36.79
C TYR A 561 -7.52 16.38 36.80
N VAL A 562 -6.88 15.36 36.23
CA VAL A 562 -7.33 13.96 36.33
C VAL A 562 -6.38 13.17 37.22
N ASN A 563 -6.91 12.47 38.22
CA ASN A 563 -6.12 11.74 39.21
C ASN A 563 -5.50 10.44 38.63
N SER A 564 -4.83 9.64 39.45
CA SER A 564 -4.18 8.39 39.03
C SER A 564 -5.14 7.35 38.43
N ASN A 565 -6.44 7.45 38.69
CA ASN A 565 -7.50 6.62 38.08
C ASN A 565 -8.13 7.29 36.84
N GLY A 566 -7.58 8.41 36.37
CA GLY A 566 -8.11 9.26 35.29
C GLY A 566 -9.41 9.97 35.57
N ALA A 567 -10.01 9.73 36.75
CA ALA A 567 -11.15 10.48 37.22
C ALA A 567 -10.76 11.94 37.34
N TRP A 568 -11.50 12.80 36.65
CA TRP A 568 -11.53 14.21 36.95
C TRP A 568 -11.88 14.36 38.42
N VAL A 569 -10.94 14.95 39.14
CA VAL A 569 -11.26 15.61 40.38
C VAL A 569 -11.55 17.06 39.99
N ASP A 570 -12.53 17.68 40.66
CA ASP A 570 -12.39 19.12 40.90
C ASP A 570 -10.94 19.34 41.38
N SER A 571 -10.26 20.38 40.88
CA SER A 571 -8.79 20.55 40.82
C SER A 571 -8.08 20.72 42.19
N THR A 572 -8.66 20.11 43.21
CA THR A 572 -8.75 20.56 44.58
C THR A 572 -8.50 19.42 45.59
N VAL A 573 -8.16 18.21 45.12
CA VAL A 573 -7.99 17.01 45.98
C VAL A 573 -6.66 16.26 45.75
N VAL A 574 -5.85 16.65 44.75
CA VAL A 574 -4.55 15.99 44.49
C VAL A 574 -3.38 16.93 44.77
N MET A 575 -2.59 16.55 45.77
CA MET A 575 -1.26 17.07 46.06
C MET A 575 -0.24 15.94 45.91
N PRO A 576 0.86 16.13 45.17
CA PRO A 576 1.97 15.17 45.21
C PRO A 576 2.60 15.11 46.61
N ASP A 577 2.98 13.91 47.05
CA ASP A 577 3.90 13.69 48.19
C ASP A 577 5.37 13.80 47.73
N THR A 578 5.65 14.78 46.88
CA THR A 578 6.92 14.90 46.16
C THR A 578 7.69 16.14 46.60
N LEU A 579 8.86 15.92 47.19
CA LEU A 579 9.84 16.97 47.46
C LEU A 579 10.51 17.39 46.15
N TYR A 580 10.37 18.65 45.76
CA TYR A 580 11.02 19.21 44.59
C TYR A 580 12.45 19.70 44.89
N ASN A 581 13.35 19.49 43.93
CA ASN A 581 14.75 19.93 43.99
C ASN A 581 15.27 20.32 42.60
N TYR A 582 14.50 21.14 41.86
CA TYR A 582 14.98 21.76 40.63
C TYR A 582 15.85 22.98 40.93
N ARG A 583 16.76 23.32 40.01
CA ARG A 583 17.67 24.48 40.13
C ARG A 583 16.85 25.77 40.25
N PHE A 584 17.22 26.63 41.20
CA PHE A 584 16.61 27.96 41.33
C PHE A 584 16.78 28.76 40.02
N PRO A 585 15.71 29.36 39.46
CA PRO A 585 15.73 30.00 38.15
C PRO A 585 16.55 31.30 38.13
N THR A 586 17.06 31.66 36.95
CA THR A 586 17.89 32.84 36.73
C THR A 586 17.42 33.62 35.50
N THR A 587 17.29 34.94 35.64
CA THR A 587 16.81 35.88 34.63
C THR A 587 17.96 36.65 33.98
N ALA A 588 17.71 37.25 32.81
CA ALA A 588 18.69 38.10 32.12
C ALA A 588 18.75 39.54 32.70
N THR A 589 17.65 40.01 33.27
CA THR A 589 17.49 41.37 33.84
C THR A 589 16.66 41.28 35.11
N LYS A 590 16.89 42.20 36.05
CA LYS A 590 16.20 42.26 37.36
C LYS A 590 14.81 42.90 37.29
N LYS A 591 14.31 43.20 36.09
CA LYS A 591 13.09 43.97 35.87
C LYS A 591 11.86 43.20 36.37
N GLY A 592 11.15 43.79 37.33
CA GLY A 592 9.97 43.19 37.95
C GLY A 592 8.78 44.14 38.08
N LEU A 593 7.62 43.54 38.31
CA LEU A 593 6.32 44.21 38.43
C LEU A 593 5.44 43.42 39.41
N GLN A 594 4.67 44.09 40.25
CA GLN A 594 3.52 43.44 40.91
C GLN A 594 2.44 43.28 39.85
N VAL A 595 2.29 42.06 39.33
CA VAL A 595 1.46 41.81 38.15
C VAL A 595 0.00 41.71 38.58
N LYS A 596 -0.83 42.55 37.98
CA LYS A 596 -2.27 42.54 38.26
C LYS A 596 -2.91 41.33 37.59
N ASP A 597 -3.82 40.65 38.29
CA ASP A 597 -4.60 39.60 37.65
C ASP A 597 -5.43 40.14 36.47
N GLY A 598 -5.53 39.31 35.42
CA GLY A 598 -6.10 39.67 34.12
C GLY A 598 -5.20 40.57 33.25
N MET A 599 -3.93 40.79 33.63
CA MET A 599 -2.98 41.62 32.86
C MET A 599 -1.59 40.98 32.68
N VAL A 600 -1.49 39.65 32.73
CA VAL A 600 -0.23 38.92 32.50
C VAL A 600 0.32 39.17 31.08
N ASP A 601 -0.54 39.20 30.06
CA ASP A 601 -0.14 39.51 28.68
C ASP A 601 0.52 40.90 28.55
N ASP A 602 0.01 41.91 29.26
CA ASP A 602 0.59 43.25 29.26
C ASP A 602 1.96 43.24 29.97
N ALA A 603 2.09 42.53 31.09
CA ALA A 603 3.36 42.34 31.81
C ALA A 603 4.40 41.57 30.96
N ALA A 604 3.98 40.56 30.21
CA ALA A 604 4.82 39.86 29.24
C ALA A 604 5.23 40.81 28.09
N SER A 605 4.31 41.63 27.59
CA SER A 605 4.59 42.63 26.55
C SER A 605 5.52 43.77 27.03
N LEU A 606 5.53 44.05 28.34
CA LEU A 606 6.49 44.93 29.01
C LEU A 606 7.86 44.26 29.22
N GLY A 607 7.97 42.95 28.98
CA GLY A 607 9.21 42.19 29.14
C GLY A 607 9.57 41.87 30.60
N VAL A 608 8.60 41.86 31.51
CA VAL A 608 8.82 41.55 32.94
C VAL A 608 9.54 40.20 33.11
N LYS A 609 10.49 40.16 34.07
CA LYS A 609 11.27 38.96 34.42
C LYS A 609 11.02 38.48 35.85
N HIS A 610 10.62 39.37 36.75
CA HIS A 610 10.23 39.03 38.12
C HIS A 610 8.79 39.45 38.39
N ALA A 611 7.90 38.49 38.65
CA ALA A 611 6.52 38.76 38.98
C ALA A 611 6.33 38.72 40.50
N VAL A 612 5.64 39.72 41.04
CA VAL A 612 5.14 39.68 42.42
C VAL A 612 3.61 39.57 42.39
N ILE A 613 3.07 38.68 43.22
CA ILE A 613 1.63 38.53 43.45
C ILE A 613 1.36 38.41 44.96
N ASN A 614 0.18 38.83 45.41
CA ASN A 614 -0.21 38.76 46.82
C ASN A 614 -1.20 37.61 47.05
N ILE A 615 -0.89 36.70 47.97
CA ILE A 615 -1.77 35.59 48.36
C ILE A 615 -2.32 35.87 49.76
N VAL A 616 -3.64 36.00 49.85
CA VAL A 616 -4.37 36.33 51.07
C VAL A 616 -4.81 35.03 51.76
N LEU A 617 -4.23 34.73 52.93
CA LEU A 617 -4.42 33.45 53.65
C LEU A 617 -5.88 33.16 54.02
N ASN A 618 -6.61 34.16 54.52
CA ASN A 618 -8.04 33.99 54.83
C ASN A 618 -8.89 33.78 53.57
N SER A 619 -8.57 34.45 52.46
CA SER A 619 -9.23 34.20 51.17
C SER A 619 -8.95 32.80 50.64
N ALA A 620 -7.71 32.30 50.79
CA ALA A 620 -7.35 30.92 50.47
C ALA A 620 -8.06 29.91 51.38
N ALA A 621 -8.32 30.23 52.64
CA ALA A 621 -8.98 29.35 53.60
C ALA A 621 -10.53 29.49 53.65
N ALA A 622 -11.14 30.34 52.83
CA ALA A 622 -12.57 30.65 52.91
C ALA A 622 -13.48 29.54 52.33
N GLY A 623 -14.64 29.31 52.95
CA GLY A 623 -15.64 28.36 52.46
C GLY A 623 -15.39 26.89 52.81
N SER A 624 -15.86 26.00 51.92
CA SER A 624 -15.96 24.54 52.11
C SER A 624 -15.64 23.78 50.81
N GLY A 625 -14.58 24.19 50.11
CA GLY A 625 -14.23 23.65 48.80
C GLY A 625 -13.18 22.54 48.88
N ILE A 626 -11.96 22.92 48.57
CA ILE A 626 -10.77 22.08 48.39
C ILE A 626 -10.41 21.28 49.64
N GLU A 627 -10.54 19.95 49.62
CA GLU A 627 -10.15 19.10 50.75
C GLU A 627 -8.63 18.92 50.82
N TYR A 628 -8.02 19.38 51.92
CA TYR A 628 -6.61 19.15 52.22
C TYR A 628 -6.43 18.52 53.59
N VAL A 629 -5.97 17.27 53.63
CA VAL A 629 -5.68 16.56 54.88
C VAL A 629 -4.28 16.92 55.37
N TYR A 630 -4.21 17.56 56.55
CA TYR A 630 -2.95 17.88 57.22
C TYR A 630 -2.97 17.31 58.65
N GLU A 631 -1.96 16.51 58.99
CA GLU A 631 -1.86 15.76 60.26
C GLU A 631 -3.13 14.97 60.66
N GLY A 632 -3.84 14.42 59.66
CA GLY A 632 -5.06 13.64 59.89
C GLY A 632 -6.35 14.46 60.11
N LYS A 633 -6.29 15.79 59.99
CA LYS A 633 -7.47 16.68 59.99
C LYS A 633 -7.69 17.25 58.59
N THR A 634 -8.92 17.21 58.11
CA THR A 634 -9.31 17.85 56.84
C THR A 634 -9.48 19.35 57.04
N TYR A 635 -8.84 20.13 56.17
CA TYR A 635 -9.01 21.57 55.99
C TYR A 635 -9.65 21.83 54.62
N TYR A 636 -10.29 22.99 54.49
CA TYR A 636 -11.02 23.38 53.28
C TYR A 636 -10.46 24.69 52.72
N MET A 637 -9.90 24.64 51.51
CA MET A 637 -9.48 25.85 50.79
C MET A 637 -10.59 26.35 49.85
N ASN A 638 -10.50 27.62 49.47
CA ASN A 638 -11.47 28.30 48.61
C ASN A 638 -11.26 27.93 47.14
N THR A 639 -12.13 27.07 46.59
CA THR A 639 -12.04 26.61 45.19
C THR A 639 -11.94 27.77 44.20
N THR A 640 -12.75 28.82 44.34
CA THR A 640 -12.72 29.97 43.42
C THR A 640 -11.40 30.71 43.48
N TYR A 641 -10.96 31.11 44.67
CA TYR A 641 -9.74 31.91 44.85
C TYR A 641 -8.47 31.12 44.50
N ILE A 642 -8.46 29.81 44.76
CA ILE A 642 -7.34 28.95 44.33
C ILE A 642 -7.34 28.79 42.80
N HIS A 643 -8.49 28.61 42.13
CA HIS A 643 -8.52 28.54 40.66
C HIS A 643 -8.16 29.88 39.98
N GLU A 644 -8.45 31.02 40.61
CA GLU A 644 -7.98 32.34 40.17
C GLU A 644 -6.44 32.45 40.26
N LEU A 645 -5.86 32.02 41.39
CA LEU A 645 -4.41 31.96 41.58
C LEU A 645 -3.72 30.94 40.66
N ASP A 646 -4.30 29.76 40.45
CA ASP A 646 -3.80 28.73 39.54
C ASP A 646 -3.60 29.30 38.14
N ARG A 647 -4.65 29.95 37.60
CA ARG A 647 -4.61 30.58 36.29
C ARG A 647 -3.51 31.66 36.24
N GLN A 648 -3.50 32.60 37.20
CA GLN A 648 -2.53 33.70 37.19
C GLN A 648 -1.08 33.18 37.31
N ILE A 649 -0.81 32.24 38.22
CA ILE A 649 0.52 31.66 38.43
C ILE A 649 0.97 30.86 37.20
N LYS A 650 0.07 30.09 36.57
CA LYS A 650 0.37 29.34 35.35
C LYS A 650 0.65 30.25 34.16
N GLU A 651 -0.14 31.32 33.98
CA GLU A 651 0.11 32.36 32.96
C GLU A 651 1.50 33.01 33.15
N LEU A 652 1.86 33.37 34.39
CA LEU A 652 3.17 33.96 34.72
C LEU A 652 4.34 32.99 34.49
N HIS A 653 4.15 31.71 34.86
CA HIS A 653 5.14 30.65 34.68
C HIS A 653 5.42 30.38 33.19
N ASN A 654 4.35 30.25 32.39
CA ASN A 654 4.44 30.01 30.96
C ASN A 654 5.14 31.17 30.22
N ASN A 655 5.07 32.40 30.76
CA ASN A 655 5.79 33.57 30.26
C ASN A 655 7.26 33.67 30.76
N GLY A 656 7.76 32.64 31.47
CA GLY A 656 9.16 32.56 31.91
C GLY A 656 9.54 33.53 33.03
N MET A 657 8.57 33.99 33.83
CA MET A 657 8.81 34.92 34.94
C MET A 657 9.23 34.18 36.22
N VAL A 658 10.14 34.78 37.00
CA VAL A 658 10.47 34.34 38.36
C VAL A 658 9.39 34.86 39.30
N ILE A 659 8.53 33.96 39.79
CA ILE A 659 7.35 34.33 40.58
C ILE A 659 7.70 34.42 42.08
N THR A 660 7.21 35.48 42.70
CA THR A 660 7.29 35.78 44.13
C THR A 660 5.90 35.94 44.71
N ALA A 661 5.53 35.09 45.66
CA ALA A 661 4.26 35.18 46.38
C ALA A 661 4.45 35.92 47.71
N VAL A 662 3.77 37.05 47.90
CA VAL A 662 3.69 37.76 49.19
C VAL A 662 2.50 37.19 49.96
N ILE A 663 2.79 36.44 51.03
CA ILE A 663 1.77 35.77 51.83
C ILE A 663 1.31 36.74 52.92
N VAL A 664 0.05 37.13 52.86
CA VAL A 664 -0.55 38.15 53.75
C VAL A 664 -1.85 37.64 54.37
N LEU A 665 -2.30 38.29 55.44
CA LEU A 665 -3.52 37.93 56.16
C LEU A 665 -4.37 39.20 56.36
N GLN A 666 -5.62 39.17 55.91
CA GLN A 666 -6.60 40.25 56.01
C GLN A 666 -7.67 39.92 57.07
N TRP A 667 -8.55 40.89 57.37
CA TRP A 667 -9.68 40.63 58.24
C TRP A 667 -10.71 39.71 57.57
N ASP A 668 -11.16 38.70 58.31
CA ASP A 668 -12.27 37.84 57.93
C ASP A 668 -13.06 37.45 59.20
N TYR A 669 -14.38 37.59 59.17
CA TYR A 669 -15.25 37.27 60.32
C TYR A 669 -15.42 35.75 60.56
N GLN A 670 -15.12 34.91 59.57
CA GLN A 670 -15.19 33.45 59.62
C GLN A 670 -13.81 32.77 59.73
N LYS A 671 -12.71 33.52 59.53
CA LYS A 671 -11.32 33.01 59.62
C LYS A 671 -10.47 33.75 60.67
N GLN A 672 -11.11 34.24 61.73
CA GLN A 672 -10.44 34.90 62.86
C GLN A 672 -9.47 33.97 63.62
N ASP A 673 -9.61 32.66 63.47
CA ASP A 673 -8.68 31.66 64.02
C ASP A 673 -7.28 31.76 63.40
N LEU A 674 -7.15 32.28 62.17
CA LEU A 674 -5.85 32.60 61.55
C LEU A 674 -5.19 33.86 62.13
N ILE A 675 -5.98 34.76 62.74
CA ILE A 675 -5.53 36.05 63.31
C ILE A 675 -5.13 35.86 64.78
N LEU A 676 -3.99 36.44 65.18
CA LEU A 676 -3.51 36.42 66.57
C LEU A 676 -4.63 36.83 67.57
N PRO A 677 -4.78 36.17 68.73
CA PRO A 677 -5.92 36.40 69.61
C PRO A 677 -6.05 37.86 70.09
N GLY A 678 -4.91 38.50 70.42
CA GLY A 678 -4.85 39.93 70.80
C GLY A 678 -5.07 40.90 69.63
N ALA A 679 -5.08 40.42 68.40
CA ALA A 679 -5.23 41.19 67.16
C ALA A 679 -6.65 41.11 66.56
N ARG A 680 -7.59 40.37 67.18
CA ARG A 680 -8.96 40.13 66.67
C ARG A 680 -9.86 41.37 66.79
N THR A 681 -9.49 42.46 66.10
CA THR A 681 -10.22 43.73 66.00
C THR A 681 -10.24 44.23 64.56
N TYR A 682 -11.43 44.48 64.00
CA TYR A 682 -11.58 45.03 62.65
C TYR A 682 -11.02 46.46 62.55
N GLY A 683 -10.44 46.81 61.39
CA GLY A 683 -10.00 48.18 61.08
C GLY A 683 -8.53 48.36 60.70
N TYR A 684 -7.77 47.27 60.52
CA TYR A 684 -6.37 47.29 60.06
C TYR A 684 -6.25 46.65 58.67
N ASN A 685 -5.23 47.02 57.89
CA ASN A 685 -5.11 46.52 56.51
C ASN A 685 -4.73 45.03 56.48
N LEU A 686 -3.75 44.65 57.30
CA LEU A 686 -3.21 43.29 57.41
C LEU A 686 -2.93 42.92 58.86
N TYR A 687 -2.95 41.62 59.15
CA TYR A 687 -2.97 41.04 60.50
C TYR A 687 -1.84 40.04 60.74
N GLY A 688 -1.38 39.94 61.99
CA GLY A 688 -0.40 38.95 62.42
C GLY A 688 -1.00 37.56 62.61
N TRP A 689 -0.24 36.54 62.22
CA TRP A 689 -0.70 35.16 62.11
C TRP A 689 -0.71 34.43 63.46
N ASN A 690 -1.78 33.69 63.75
CA ASN A 690 -1.99 32.94 64.98
C ASN A 690 -1.13 31.68 65.13
N THR A 691 0.15 31.86 65.45
CA THR A 691 1.06 30.75 65.82
C THR A 691 0.91 30.29 67.28
N VAL A 692 0.00 30.92 68.05
CA VAL A 692 -0.10 30.80 69.52
C VAL A 692 -1.16 29.78 69.95
N GLU A 693 -2.35 29.80 69.35
CA GLU A 693 -3.38 28.79 69.60
C GLU A 693 -3.17 27.58 68.68
N THR A 694 -3.20 26.36 69.23
CA THR A 694 -2.92 25.12 68.48
C THR A 694 -3.73 24.96 67.20
N GLU A 695 -5.03 25.30 67.24
CA GLU A 695 -5.91 25.15 66.07
C GLU A 695 -5.61 26.16 64.98
N GLY A 696 -5.42 27.44 65.33
CA GLY A 696 -5.02 28.47 64.38
C GLY A 696 -3.66 28.20 63.76
N ARG A 697 -2.70 27.73 64.57
CA ARG A 697 -1.38 27.32 64.11
C ARG A 697 -1.44 26.15 63.14
N LYS A 698 -2.15 25.07 63.47
CA LYS A 698 -2.33 23.91 62.57
C LYS A 698 -3.06 24.29 61.28
N HIS A 699 -3.98 25.26 61.34
CA HIS A 699 -4.66 25.77 60.15
C HIS A 699 -3.71 26.58 59.25
N LEU A 700 -2.88 27.47 59.82
CA LEU A 700 -1.82 28.18 59.09
C LEU A 700 -0.81 27.21 58.46
N GLU A 701 -0.37 26.20 59.20
CA GLU A 701 0.52 25.15 58.69
C GLU A 701 -0.13 24.36 57.55
N ALA A 702 -1.43 24.03 57.65
CA ALA A 702 -2.17 23.38 56.57
C ALA A 702 -2.29 24.27 55.31
N ILE A 703 -2.63 25.55 55.46
CA ILE A 703 -2.75 26.49 54.32
C ILE A 703 -1.36 26.72 53.68
N CYS A 704 -0.31 26.94 54.48
CA CYS A 704 1.04 27.14 53.96
C CYS A 704 1.57 25.88 53.28
N SER A 705 1.30 24.68 53.82
CA SER A 705 1.66 23.40 53.22
C SER A 705 0.90 23.16 51.90
N PHE A 706 -0.38 23.51 51.85
CA PHE A 706 -1.18 23.49 50.62
C PHE A 706 -0.59 24.41 49.54
N LEU A 707 -0.41 25.70 49.85
CA LEU A 707 0.08 26.69 48.90
C LEU A 707 1.49 26.32 48.41
N ALA A 708 2.37 25.88 49.30
CA ALA A 708 3.73 25.46 48.96
C ALA A 708 3.74 24.23 48.04
N ARG A 709 3.04 23.13 48.40
CA ARG A 709 3.00 21.91 47.57
C ARG A 709 2.41 22.15 46.19
N ARG A 710 1.43 23.06 46.06
CA ARG A 710 0.82 23.43 44.78
C ARG A 710 1.73 24.30 43.92
N TYR A 711 2.17 25.43 44.46
CA TYR A 711 2.78 26.48 43.63
C TYR A 711 4.30 26.42 43.52
N THR A 712 4.99 25.67 44.39
CA THR A 712 6.41 25.32 44.16
C THR A 712 6.59 24.19 43.15
N ALA A 713 5.52 23.63 42.59
CA ALA A 713 5.62 22.58 41.57
C ALA A 713 6.41 23.09 40.34
N PRO A 714 7.20 22.22 39.66
CA PRO A 714 8.07 22.64 38.56
C PRO A 714 7.34 23.34 37.39
N ASP A 715 6.05 23.08 37.23
CA ASP A 715 5.18 23.64 36.19
C ASP A 715 4.34 24.85 36.68
N MET A 716 4.50 25.26 37.94
CA MET A 716 3.87 26.44 38.56
C MET A 716 4.92 27.49 38.98
N GLY A 717 6.10 27.07 39.44
CA GLY A 717 7.32 27.89 39.49
C GLY A 717 7.38 29.03 40.51
N VAL A 718 6.60 29.02 41.59
CA VAL A 718 6.73 30.01 42.69
C VAL A 718 7.92 29.64 43.57
N VAL A 719 9.04 30.34 43.37
CA VAL A 719 10.32 30.04 44.02
C VAL A 719 10.68 31.00 45.17
N ASN A 720 10.05 32.17 45.23
CA ASN A 720 10.23 33.18 46.26
C ASN A 720 8.93 33.36 47.06
N TRP A 721 9.05 33.44 48.39
CA TRP A 721 7.92 33.48 49.32
C TRP A 721 8.15 34.56 50.39
N VAL A 722 7.34 35.61 50.43
CA VAL A 722 7.49 36.70 51.42
C VAL A 722 6.50 36.47 52.57
N CYS A 723 6.97 36.51 53.81
CA CYS A 723 6.14 36.31 54.99
C CYS A 723 5.65 37.65 55.55
N GLY A 724 4.39 38.00 55.31
CA GLY A 724 3.81 39.29 55.69
C GLY A 724 4.31 40.45 54.83
N ASN A 725 3.89 41.68 55.20
CA ASN A 725 4.29 42.91 54.52
C ASN A 725 4.73 43.97 55.56
N GLU A 726 5.79 44.73 55.26
CA GLU A 726 6.29 45.88 56.05
C GLU A 726 6.22 45.65 57.57
N VAL A 727 6.87 44.58 58.05
CA VAL A 727 6.61 44.04 59.40
C VAL A 727 7.16 44.94 60.52
N ASN A 728 8.02 45.92 60.19
CA ASN A 728 8.38 47.00 61.10
C ASN A 728 7.25 48.03 61.27
N ALA A 729 6.43 48.28 60.23
CA ALA A 729 5.19 49.04 60.28
C ALA A 729 4.00 48.15 60.73
N TRP A 730 4.25 47.27 61.71
CA TRP A 730 3.32 46.21 62.14
C TRP A 730 1.90 46.69 62.43
N LYS A 731 1.71 47.91 62.94
CA LYS A 731 0.38 48.41 63.26
C LYS A 731 -0.51 48.55 62.01
N ASP A 732 0.08 48.90 60.88
CA ASP A 732 -0.64 49.16 59.63
C ASP A 732 -0.69 47.90 58.74
N TYR A 733 0.39 47.08 58.74
CA TYR A 733 0.59 45.98 57.77
C TYR A 733 0.89 44.59 58.37
N HIS A 734 0.91 44.43 59.71
CA HIS A 734 1.04 43.13 60.36
C HIS A 734 0.46 43.16 61.79
N TYR A 735 -0.81 43.57 61.95
CA TYR A 735 -1.37 43.95 63.25
C TYR A 735 -1.42 42.77 64.24
N CYS A 736 -0.73 42.90 65.39
CA CYS A 736 -0.59 41.85 66.41
C CYS A 736 -1.29 42.17 67.75
N GLY A 737 -2.03 43.27 67.84
CA GLY A 737 -2.54 43.78 69.13
C GLY A 737 -1.48 44.50 69.97
N ASN A 738 -1.81 44.80 71.23
CA ASN A 738 -0.92 45.54 72.12
C ASN A 738 0.05 44.61 72.87
N ILE A 739 1.22 44.37 72.29
CA ILE A 739 2.28 43.47 72.81
C ILE A 739 3.67 44.15 72.82
N SER A 740 4.66 43.55 73.48
CA SER A 740 6.04 44.05 73.49
C SER A 740 6.77 43.74 72.17
N PHE A 741 7.87 44.45 71.90
CA PHE A 741 8.72 44.22 70.73
C PHE A 741 9.24 42.77 70.66
N ASP A 742 9.80 42.26 71.76
CA ASP A 742 10.37 40.90 71.80
C ASP A 742 9.30 39.83 71.53
N GLN A 743 8.08 40.03 72.06
CA GLN A 743 6.96 39.11 71.86
C GLN A 743 6.37 39.23 70.44
N TYR A 744 6.33 40.44 69.88
CA TYR A 744 6.00 40.66 68.47
C TYR A 744 6.97 39.92 67.54
N MET A 745 8.28 40.10 67.76
CA MET A 745 9.33 39.48 66.95
C MET A 745 9.36 37.96 67.07
N GLU A 746 9.10 37.40 68.26
CA GLU A 746 8.98 35.95 68.44
C GLU A 746 7.74 35.38 67.72
N TYR A 747 6.57 36.05 67.79
CA TYR A 747 5.40 35.63 67.01
C TYR A 747 5.63 35.73 65.50
N TYR A 748 6.27 36.79 65.01
CA TYR A 748 6.63 36.91 63.61
C TYR A 748 7.63 35.82 63.17
N ALA A 749 8.65 35.55 63.99
CA ALA A 749 9.62 34.50 63.72
C ALA A 749 9.00 33.09 63.74
N GLN A 750 7.92 32.86 64.49
CA GLN A 750 7.12 31.64 64.41
C GLN A 750 6.28 31.56 63.13
N ALA A 751 5.64 32.66 62.70
CA ALA A 751 4.89 32.72 61.45
C ALA A 751 5.80 32.46 60.23
N TYR A 752 6.98 33.09 60.24
CA TYR A 752 8.05 32.83 59.28
C TYR A 752 8.49 31.35 59.31
N GLN A 753 8.65 30.75 60.49
CA GLN A 753 9.03 29.34 60.62
C GLN A 753 7.96 28.38 60.06
N VAL A 754 6.67 28.70 60.20
CA VAL A 754 5.58 27.94 59.57
C VAL A 754 5.73 27.97 58.04
N LEU A 755 5.82 29.16 57.43
CA LEU A 755 5.97 29.28 55.98
C LEU A 755 7.27 28.64 55.48
N TYR A 756 8.39 28.85 56.19
CA TYR A 756 9.68 28.24 55.88
C TYR A 756 9.61 26.71 55.89
N ASN A 757 9.01 26.09 56.91
CA ASN A 757 8.87 24.64 56.98
C ASN A 757 8.02 24.10 55.82
N SER A 758 6.87 24.73 55.54
CA SER A 758 6.01 24.34 54.41
C SER A 758 6.71 24.46 53.06
N VAL A 759 7.39 25.59 52.80
CA VAL A 759 8.10 25.83 51.54
C VAL A 759 9.29 24.90 51.39
N LYS A 760 10.11 24.68 52.42
CA LYS A 760 11.26 23.76 52.35
C LYS A 760 10.87 22.29 52.25
N HIS A 761 9.72 21.89 52.80
CA HIS A 761 9.17 20.54 52.65
C HIS A 761 8.61 20.28 51.24
N ALA A 762 8.16 21.32 50.54
CA ALA A 762 7.72 21.21 49.15
C ALA A 762 8.88 21.39 48.15
N TYR A 763 9.76 22.37 48.37
CA TYR A 763 10.85 22.75 47.47
C TYR A 763 12.09 23.22 48.21
N THR A 764 13.12 22.37 48.21
CA THR A 764 14.40 22.57 48.94
C THR A 764 15.10 23.90 48.63
N ASN A 765 15.15 24.29 47.36
CA ASN A 765 15.82 25.52 46.89
C ASN A 765 14.92 26.76 46.96
N GLY A 766 13.67 26.63 47.45
CA GLY A 766 12.75 27.74 47.65
C GLY A 766 13.31 28.76 48.66
N ARG A 767 13.11 30.05 48.37
CA ARG A 767 13.63 31.14 49.19
C ARG A 767 12.50 31.85 49.92
N ILE A 768 12.68 32.07 51.21
CA ILE A 768 11.70 32.74 52.06
C ILE A 768 12.29 34.08 52.53
N TYR A 769 11.46 35.13 52.52
CA TYR A 769 11.86 36.52 52.71
C TYR A 769 11.04 37.16 53.85
N MET A 770 11.70 37.95 54.70
CA MET A 770 11.01 38.88 55.59
C MET A 770 10.78 40.23 54.90
N SER A 771 9.65 40.92 55.12
CA SER A 771 9.35 42.22 54.49
C SER A 771 9.56 43.40 55.44
N ILE A 772 10.31 44.42 55.01
CA ILE A 772 10.55 45.67 55.78
C ILE A 772 10.57 46.92 54.88
N ASP A 773 10.11 48.05 55.43
CA ASP A 773 10.07 49.34 54.73
C ASP A 773 11.33 50.20 54.90
N HIS A 774 11.36 51.36 54.26
CA HIS A 774 12.48 52.30 54.24
C HIS A 774 12.85 53.00 55.58
N THR A 775 12.08 52.85 56.67
CA THR A 775 12.28 53.53 57.99
C THR A 775 13.42 52.90 58.81
N TRP A 776 14.63 53.02 58.25
CA TRP A 776 15.81 52.24 58.62
C TRP A 776 16.28 52.44 60.07
N THR A 777 16.67 53.66 60.48
CA THR A 777 17.03 53.97 61.87
C THR A 777 16.07 54.93 62.57
N TYR A 778 15.17 55.57 61.83
CA TYR A 778 14.22 56.56 62.37
C TYR A 778 12.77 56.10 62.24
N ASN A 779 12.07 56.10 63.38
CA ASN A 779 10.65 55.74 63.41
C ASN A 779 9.76 56.96 63.09
N ARG A 780 9.16 56.96 61.90
CA ARG A 780 8.29 58.04 61.41
C ARG A 780 6.83 57.94 61.90
N ARG A 781 6.39 56.77 62.40
CA ARG A 781 4.99 56.49 62.75
C ARG A 781 4.85 56.08 64.22
N ALA A 782 3.94 56.72 64.96
CA ALA A 782 3.75 56.42 66.38
C ALA A 782 3.33 54.95 66.59
N ASN A 783 4.16 54.22 67.35
CA ASN A 783 4.04 52.78 67.65
C ASN A 783 4.44 51.80 66.52
N CYS A 784 5.15 52.23 65.47
CA CYS A 784 5.90 51.29 64.60
C CYS A 784 7.29 50.97 65.18
N TYR A 785 8.06 50.11 64.51
CA TYR A 785 9.47 49.84 64.82
C TYR A 785 10.37 50.26 63.65
N THR A 786 11.68 50.40 63.89
CA THR A 786 12.66 50.70 62.83
C THR A 786 13.10 49.43 62.11
N SER A 787 13.22 49.49 60.79
CA SER A 787 13.54 48.32 59.97
C SER A 787 14.87 47.67 60.34
N LYS A 788 15.86 48.47 60.78
CA LYS A 788 17.13 47.95 61.29
C LYS A 788 16.95 47.10 62.55
N ALA A 789 16.19 47.59 63.56
CA ALA A 789 16.01 46.87 64.82
C ALA A 789 15.22 45.56 64.63
N VAL A 790 14.21 45.58 63.75
CA VAL A 790 13.43 44.41 63.35
C VAL A 790 14.32 43.37 62.65
N LEU A 791 15.16 43.80 61.71
CA LEU A 791 16.09 42.93 60.98
C LEU A 791 17.19 42.34 61.90
N ASP A 792 17.81 43.16 62.76
CA ASP A 792 18.81 42.73 63.73
C ASP A 792 18.23 41.65 64.68
N CYS A 793 17.02 41.88 65.20
CA CYS A 793 16.32 40.92 66.07
C CYS A 793 15.91 39.64 65.32
N PHE A 794 15.36 39.77 64.11
CA PHE A 794 14.97 38.64 63.28
C PHE A 794 16.16 37.74 62.96
N ALA A 795 17.32 38.31 62.59
CA ALA A 795 18.54 37.57 62.33
C ALA A 795 19.00 36.73 63.54
N GLN A 796 18.89 37.29 64.75
CA GLN A 796 19.18 36.57 66.00
C GLN A 796 18.17 35.44 66.27
N LEU A 797 16.87 35.68 66.02
CA LEU A 797 15.83 34.66 66.18
C LEU A 797 15.98 33.53 65.16
N MET A 798 16.26 33.81 63.89
CA MET A 798 16.50 32.78 62.86
C MET A 798 17.72 31.92 63.20
N LYS A 799 18.82 32.53 63.67
CA LYS A 799 19.99 31.81 64.17
C LYS A 799 19.64 30.90 65.35
N THR A 800 18.76 31.35 66.26
CA THR A 800 18.32 30.58 67.43
C THR A 800 17.37 29.43 67.04
N LYS A 801 16.51 29.64 66.04
CA LYS A 801 15.56 28.64 65.50
C LYS A 801 16.17 27.67 64.49
N GLY A 802 17.47 27.79 64.18
CA GLY A 802 18.18 26.91 63.25
C GLY A 802 17.86 27.15 61.77
N ILE A 803 17.43 28.35 61.40
CA ILE A 803 17.06 28.72 60.03
C ILE A 803 18.22 29.54 59.41
N PRO A 804 19.01 28.97 58.48
CA PRO A 804 20.23 29.61 58.00
C PRO A 804 19.99 30.54 56.80
N ASP A 805 19.11 30.18 55.87
CA ASP A 805 19.02 30.75 54.51
C ASP A 805 17.77 31.63 54.30
N TRP A 806 17.46 32.44 55.31
CA TRP A 806 16.46 33.51 55.22
C TRP A 806 16.96 34.68 54.36
N MET A 807 16.02 35.37 53.70
CA MET A 807 16.26 36.45 52.74
C MET A 807 15.47 37.72 53.12
N ILE A 808 15.64 38.82 52.39
CA ILE A 808 15.01 40.12 52.72
C ILE A 808 14.24 40.69 51.53
N ALA A 809 12.98 41.03 51.77
CA ALA A 809 12.13 41.85 50.90
C ALA A 809 12.14 43.28 51.46
N PHE A 810 12.49 44.26 50.63
CA PHE A 810 12.72 45.64 51.07
C PHE A 810 11.97 46.64 50.19
N HIS A 811 11.34 47.65 50.80
CA HIS A 811 10.49 48.63 50.09
C HIS A 811 11.16 50.03 50.09
N PRO A 812 12.02 50.34 49.08
CA PRO A 812 12.87 51.54 49.06
C PRO A 812 12.15 52.83 48.61
N TYR A 813 10.94 53.08 49.14
CA TYR A 813 10.11 54.22 48.76
C TYR A 813 10.85 55.57 48.86
N PRO A 814 10.51 56.58 48.02
CA PRO A 814 11.04 57.92 48.14
C PRO A 814 10.75 58.58 49.51
N SER A 815 11.45 59.66 49.83
CA SER A 815 11.23 60.41 51.07
C SER A 815 11.33 61.92 50.82
N PRO A 816 10.18 62.63 50.67
CA PRO A 816 8.81 62.19 50.95
C PRO A 816 8.24 61.16 49.96
N GLU A 817 7.34 60.28 50.42
CA GLU A 817 6.77 59.18 49.59
C GLU A 817 5.99 59.70 48.35
N LEU A 818 5.46 60.92 48.41
CA LEU A 818 4.72 61.58 47.32
C LEU A 818 5.62 62.40 46.35
N GLN A 819 6.95 62.24 46.43
CA GLN A 819 7.94 62.96 45.61
C GLN A 819 8.94 61.96 45.01
N SER A 820 8.75 61.63 43.73
CA SER A 820 9.47 60.54 43.05
C SER A 820 10.94 60.85 42.76
N ASP A 821 11.36 62.10 42.85
CA ASP A 821 12.71 62.61 42.59
C ASP A 821 13.70 62.29 43.72
N PHE A 822 13.85 61.00 44.05
CA PHE A 822 14.64 60.51 45.20
C PHE A 822 16.10 60.98 45.24
N TRP A 823 16.66 61.42 44.10
CA TRP A 823 18.00 62.01 44.01
C TRP A 823 18.12 63.34 44.75
N ASN A 824 17.02 64.08 44.92
CA ASN A 824 16.92 65.29 45.73
C ASN A 824 16.78 64.91 47.22
N LYS A 825 17.84 64.34 47.79
CA LYS A 825 17.88 63.80 49.17
C LYS A 825 17.38 64.83 50.20
N THR A 826 16.40 64.44 51.02
CA THR A 826 15.98 65.19 52.20
C THR A 826 16.92 64.95 53.39
N LEU A 827 16.78 65.75 54.45
CA LEU A 827 17.58 65.66 55.68
C LEU A 827 17.57 64.27 56.35
N ASN A 828 16.60 63.42 56.03
CA ASN A 828 16.45 62.05 56.55
C ASN A 828 17.11 60.98 55.65
N VAL A 829 17.63 61.34 54.48
CA VAL A 829 18.24 60.43 53.50
C VAL A 829 19.71 60.77 53.37
N ILE A 830 20.54 60.18 54.22
CA ILE A 830 21.98 60.47 54.29
C ILE A 830 22.82 59.28 53.82
N ASP A 831 24.07 59.56 53.45
CA ASP A 831 25.03 58.57 52.95
C ASP A 831 25.77 57.89 54.12
N SER A 832 25.05 57.04 54.85
CA SER A 832 25.55 56.31 56.01
C SER A 832 24.72 55.05 56.31
N GLU A 833 25.35 54.01 56.88
CA GLU A 833 24.63 52.84 57.43
C GLU A 833 23.67 53.20 58.58
N ASN A 834 23.79 54.41 59.14
CA ASN A 834 22.91 54.93 60.19
C ASN A 834 21.77 55.82 59.65
N SER A 835 21.56 55.90 58.32
CA SER A 835 20.58 56.82 57.73
C SER A 835 19.17 56.66 58.32
N PRO A 836 18.48 57.76 58.71
CA PRO A 836 17.11 57.73 59.21
C PRO A 836 16.17 56.94 58.28
N ILE A 837 16.30 57.16 56.96
CA ILE A 837 15.54 56.51 55.90
C ILE A 837 16.50 56.02 54.80
N ILE A 838 16.22 54.86 54.22
CA ILE A 838 16.95 54.29 53.06
C ILE A 838 16.01 54.26 51.84
N THR A 839 16.31 55.07 50.83
CA THR A 839 15.63 55.07 49.53
C THR A 839 16.57 54.53 48.46
N MET A 840 16.15 54.50 47.19
CA MET A 840 17.07 54.23 46.07
C MET A 840 18.33 55.13 46.08
N ALA A 841 18.25 56.34 46.65
CA ALA A 841 19.33 57.33 46.67
C ALA A 841 20.56 56.94 47.53
N ASN A 842 20.38 56.03 48.49
CA ASN A 842 21.40 55.57 49.44
C ASN A 842 21.29 54.05 49.71
N LEU A 843 20.65 53.31 48.80
CA LEU A 843 20.39 51.86 48.91
C LEU A 843 21.66 51.02 49.19
N SER A 844 22.81 51.44 48.66
CA SER A 844 24.10 50.76 48.88
C SER A 844 24.42 50.60 50.38
N TYR A 845 24.13 51.59 51.21
CA TYR A 845 24.41 51.52 52.65
C TYR A 845 23.59 50.44 53.38
N PHE A 846 22.40 50.11 52.88
CA PHE A 846 21.61 48.98 53.37
C PHE A 846 22.16 47.65 52.84
N THR A 847 22.49 47.56 51.55
CA THR A 847 23.02 46.30 50.98
C THR A 847 24.39 45.96 51.57
N ASP A 848 25.24 46.96 51.79
CA ASP A 848 26.53 46.83 52.45
C ASP A 848 26.35 46.43 53.93
N TYR A 849 25.37 47.00 54.64
CA TYR A 849 25.03 46.57 56.00
C TYR A 849 24.59 45.09 56.04
N VAL A 850 23.74 44.66 55.12
CA VAL A 850 23.30 43.26 55.02
C VAL A 850 24.49 42.34 54.73
N LYS A 851 25.33 42.70 53.75
CA LYS A 851 26.53 41.94 53.36
C LYS A 851 27.56 41.85 54.50
N LYS A 852 27.76 42.94 55.24
CA LYS A 852 28.67 43.07 56.40
C LYS A 852 28.22 42.26 57.62
N ASN A 853 26.95 42.33 57.98
CA ASN A 853 26.46 41.75 59.25
C ASN A 853 25.85 40.35 59.09
N TYR A 854 25.34 40.01 57.90
CA TYR A 854 24.69 38.73 57.62
C TYR A 854 25.36 37.94 56.49
N GLY A 855 26.22 38.55 55.67
CA GLY A 855 26.93 37.87 54.58
C GLY A 855 26.18 37.87 53.25
N GLU A 856 26.95 37.77 52.17
CA GLU A 856 26.51 37.89 50.76
C GLU A 856 25.43 36.91 50.28
N GLY A 857 25.24 35.81 51.02
CA GLY A 857 24.17 34.84 50.79
C GLY A 857 22.76 35.35 51.15
N ARG A 858 22.63 36.44 51.93
CA ARG A 858 21.33 37.06 52.27
C ARG A 858 20.90 37.95 51.11
N ARG A 859 20.19 37.35 50.14
CA ARG A 859 19.70 38.02 48.93
C ARG A 859 18.57 38.98 49.26
N ILE A 860 18.53 40.09 48.51
CA ILE A 860 17.53 41.16 48.68
C ILE A 860 16.65 41.19 47.44
N ILE A 861 15.34 41.25 47.60
CA ILE A 861 14.40 41.67 46.55
C ILE A 861 13.84 43.05 46.90
N LEU A 862 13.81 43.97 45.94
CA LEU A 862 13.11 45.24 46.09
C LEU A 862 11.65 45.00 45.67
N SER A 863 10.88 44.35 46.55
CA SER A 863 9.56 43.78 46.29
C SER A 863 8.48 44.82 45.99
N GLU A 864 8.68 46.06 46.43
CA GLU A 864 7.73 47.14 46.24
C GLU A 864 8.46 48.48 46.06
N CYS A 865 8.52 48.96 44.82
CA CYS A 865 9.09 50.26 44.46
C CYS A 865 7.97 51.15 43.89
N GLY A 866 7.36 51.97 44.74
CA GLY A 866 6.35 52.94 44.34
C GLY A 866 6.96 54.31 44.01
N PHE A 867 6.69 54.79 42.79
CA PHE A 867 6.95 56.17 42.36
C PHE A 867 5.65 56.76 41.83
N THR A 868 5.23 57.92 42.35
CA THR A 868 3.98 58.59 41.95
C THR A 868 4.18 59.46 40.71
N SER A 869 3.18 59.47 39.83
CA SER A 869 3.09 60.39 38.69
C SER A 869 2.44 61.75 39.02
N VAL A 870 2.14 62.03 40.30
CA VAL A 870 1.59 63.30 40.76
C VAL A 870 2.28 63.72 42.06
N SER A 871 2.83 64.93 42.09
CA SER A 871 3.47 65.50 43.28
C SER A 871 2.91 66.90 43.56
N ASN A 872 2.51 67.15 44.80
CA ASN A 872 1.85 68.40 45.21
C ASN A 872 0.67 68.81 44.29
N GLY A 873 -0.13 67.84 43.85
CA GLY A 873 -1.27 68.04 42.93
C GLY A 873 -0.91 68.35 41.47
N ASN A 874 0.39 68.37 41.11
CA ASN A 874 0.86 68.61 39.75
C ASN A 874 1.26 67.29 39.08
N GLU A 875 0.94 67.12 37.80
CA GLU A 875 1.34 65.95 37.01
C GLU A 875 2.86 65.92 36.77
N LYS A 876 3.44 64.74 36.96
CA LYS A 876 4.87 64.44 37.00
C LYS A 876 5.21 63.05 36.44
N GLN A 877 4.57 62.68 35.33
CA GLN A 877 4.85 61.40 34.64
C GLN A 877 6.32 61.28 34.20
N ASP A 878 6.96 62.40 33.87
CA ASP A 878 8.38 62.49 33.52
C ASP A 878 9.28 62.13 34.71
N VAL A 879 9.03 62.71 35.88
CA VAL A 879 9.77 62.40 37.11
C VAL A 879 9.53 60.95 37.55
N GLN A 880 8.30 60.45 37.46
CA GLN A 880 7.97 59.03 37.72
C GLN A 880 8.80 58.09 36.82
N ALA A 881 8.79 58.35 35.51
CA ALA A 881 9.49 57.53 34.53
C ALA A 881 11.02 57.60 34.71
N ALA A 882 11.56 58.77 35.01
CA ALA A 882 12.98 58.96 35.34
C ALA A 882 13.37 58.20 36.62
N ALA A 883 12.53 58.22 37.65
CA ALA A 883 12.75 57.50 38.89
C ALA A 883 12.71 55.98 38.72
N ILE A 884 11.78 55.46 37.92
CA ILE A 884 11.71 54.03 37.59
C ILE A 884 12.98 53.57 36.87
N ALA A 885 13.46 54.31 35.86
CA ALA A 885 14.69 53.96 35.14
C ALA A 885 15.93 54.04 36.06
N TYR A 886 16.10 55.15 36.79
CA TYR A 886 17.26 55.35 37.65
C TYR A 886 17.29 54.34 38.81
N GLY A 887 16.14 54.07 39.43
CA GLY A 887 15.98 53.02 40.44
C GLY A 887 16.33 51.63 39.90
N TYR A 888 15.79 51.26 38.73
CA TYR A 888 16.11 50.00 38.09
C TYR A 888 17.62 49.84 37.85
N TYR A 889 18.31 50.85 37.33
CA TYR A 889 19.75 50.75 37.07
C TYR A 889 20.58 50.66 38.36
N LEU A 890 20.21 51.37 39.43
CA LEU A 890 20.84 51.23 40.74
C LEU A 890 20.68 49.80 41.30
N ALA A 891 19.52 49.18 41.11
CA ALA A 891 19.27 47.80 41.49
C ALA A 891 20.02 46.78 40.59
N GLU A 892 20.09 47.02 39.28
CA GLU A 892 20.76 46.17 38.29
C GLU A 892 22.30 46.17 38.44
N ALA A 893 22.87 47.27 38.94
CA ALA A 893 24.29 47.39 39.28
C ALA A 893 24.64 46.81 40.67
N ASN A 894 23.70 46.76 41.62
CA ASN A 894 23.94 46.28 42.98
C ASN A 894 24.05 44.74 43.04
N ASP A 895 25.08 44.19 43.69
CA ASP A 895 25.35 42.74 43.69
C ASP A 895 24.57 41.94 44.76
N MET A 896 23.87 42.59 45.68
CA MET A 896 23.02 41.96 46.70
C MET A 896 21.53 41.87 46.31
N VAL A 897 21.11 42.72 45.36
CA VAL A 897 19.73 42.79 44.88
C VAL A 897 19.50 41.79 43.75
N ASP A 898 18.41 41.01 43.84
CA ASP A 898 17.98 40.01 42.84
C ASP A 898 16.81 40.49 41.96
N SER A 899 16.01 41.47 42.41
CA SER A 899 14.92 42.05 41.59
C SER A 899 14.60 43.50 41.98
N PHE A 900 14.07 44.26 41.01
CA PHE A 900 13.49 45.60 41.17
C PHE A 900 12.03 45.57 40.70
N VAL A 901 11.09 45.68 41.63
CA VAL A 901 9.66 45.46 41.36
C VAL A 901 8.90 46.78 41.45
N VAL A 902 8.31 47.23 40.35
CA VAL A 902 7.38 48.38 40.35
C VAL A 902 6.06 47.98 41.03
N HIS A 903 5.59 48.79 41.98
CA HIS A 903 4.43 48.48 42.85
C HIS A 903 3.11 48.27 42.10
N ARG A 904 2.84 49.03 41.04
CA ARG A 904 1.55 48.98 40.34
C ARG A 904 1.71 48.87 38.84
N GLN A 905 1.01 47.90 38.25
CA GLN A 905 0.75 47.89 36.82
C GLN A 905 -0.27 48.98 36.45
N VAL A 906 -1.32 49.15 37.24
CA VAL A 906 -2.38 50.16 37.05
C VAL A 906 -2.55 50.96 38.35
N ASP A 907 -2.83 52.26 38.25
CA ASP A 907 -3.24 53.04 39.43
C ASP A 907 -4.45 52.39 40.15
N HIS A 908 -4.39 52.30 41.48
CA HIS A 908 -5.51 51.85 42.30
C HIS A 908 -6.26 53.07 42.86
N SER A 909 -7.58 53.18 42.66
CA SER A 909 -8.28 54.45 42.87
C SER A 909 -8.26 54.93 44.33
N VAL A 910 -8.24 54.00 45.31
CA VAL A 910 -8.07 54.32 46.74
C VAL A 910 -6.68 54.88 47.05
N GLU A 911 -5.63 54.46 46.33
CA GLU A 911 -4.27 55.01 46.46
C GLU A 911 -4.20 56.40 45.82
N THR A 912 -4.79 56.58 44.63
CA THR A 912 -4.80 57.89 43.95
C THR A 912 -5.53 58.97 44.76
N ALA A 913 -6.58 58.60 45.51
CA ALA A 913 -7.29 59.49 46.42
C ALA A 913 -6.43 59.97 47.61
N GLN A 914 -5.31 59.30 47.88
CA GLN A 914 -4.30 59.67 48.88
C GLN A 914 -3.08 60.37 48.24
N GLY A 915 -3.05 60.56 46.91
CA GLY A 915 -1.94 61.14 46.15
C GLY A 915 -0.99 60.11 45.52
N PHE A 916 -1.23 58.81 45.71
CA PHE A 916 -0.37 57.74 45.22
C PHE A 916 -0.80 57.26 43.82
N TYR A 917 -0.25 57.89 42.77
CA TYR A 917 -0.46 57.53 41.37
C TYR A 917 0.68 56.65 40.87
N LEU A 918 0.76 55.43 41.43
CA LEU A 918 1.93 54.55 41.35
C LEU A 918 1.99 53.67 40.09
N GLY A 919 0.90 53.59 39.32
CA GLY A 919 0.78 52.70 38.16
C GLY A 919 1.60 53.11 36.93
N LEU A 920 1.90 52.13 36.06
CA LEU A 920 2.35 52.35 34.68
C LEU A 920 1.19 52.76 33.76
N TRP A 921 -0.02 52.28 34.05
CA TRP A 921 -1.29 52.74 33.48
C TRP A 921 -2.05 53.63 34.47
N THR A 922 -2.82 54.57 33.96
CA THR A 922 -3.88 55.25 34.72
C THR A 922 -5.08 54.33 34.95
N CYS A 923 -5.83 54.59 36.02
CA CYS A 923 -7.10 53.93 36.27
C CYS A 923 -8.24 54.59 35.48
N LYS A 924 -9.18 53.79 34.98
CA LYS A 924 -10.42 54.25 34.38
C LYS A 924 -11.27 54.99 35.43
N PRO A 925 -11.77 56.21 35.15
CA PRO A 925 -12.64 56.93 36.08
C PRO A 925 -13.84 56.08 36.54
N GLY A 926 -14.04 56.00 37.85
CA GLY A 926 -15.09 55.20 38.48
C GLY A 926 -14.79 53.70 38.66
N ALA A 927 -13.63 53.21 38.20
CA ALA A 927 -13.17 51.85 38.49
C ALA A 927 -12.31 51.77 39.77
N LEU A 928 -12.09 50.56 40.27
CA LEU A 928 -11.13 50.32 41.35
C LEU A 928 -9.70 50.31 40.81
N GLU A 929 -9.44 49.40 39.86
CA GLU A 929 -8.12 49.19 39.23
C GLU A 929 -8.34 48.62 37.82
N THR A 930 -8.55 49.49 36.84
CA THR A 930 -8.79 49.09 35.44
C THR A 930 -7.99 50.00 34.53
N ALA A 931 -7.10 49.42 33.73
CA ALA A 931 -6.22 50.16 32.84
C ALA A 931 -7.01 51.06 31.86
N TYR A 932 -6.54 52.29 31.67
CA TYR A 932 -7.20 53.27 30.81
C TYR A 932 -6.25 53.96 29.83
N THR A 933 -5.24 54.70 30.31
CA THR A 933 -4.19 55.29 29.46
C THR A 933 -2.80 54.91 29.96
N LYS A 934 -1.87 54.70 29.03
CA LYS A 934 -0.46 54.46 29.36
C LYS A 934 0.18 55.77 29.81
N LYS A 935 0.94 55.74 30.91
CA LYS A 935 1.80 56.86 31.32
C LYS A 935 3.14 56.79 30.58
N GLN A 936 3.90 57.88 30.56
CA GLN A 936 5.29 57.90 30.08
C GLN A 936 6.15 56.80 30.72
N ALA A 937 5.88 56.45 31.99
CA ALA A 937 6.53 55.37 32.70
C ALA A 937 6.36 53.98 32.04
N TYR A 938 5.26 53.74 31.30
CA TYR A 938 5.01 52.46 30.62
C TYR A 938 6.09 52.14 29.59
N ASP A 939 6.35 53.06 28.65
CA ASP A 939 7.35 52.83 27.59
C ASP A 939 8.77 52.84 28.15
N VAL A 940 9.04 53.66 29.17
CA VAL A 940 10.33 53.62 29.87
C VAL A 940 10.56 52.26 30.53
N PHE A 941 9.60 51.75 31.31
CA PHE A 941 9.69 50.43 31.93
C PHE A 941 9.79 49.30 30.89
N LYS A 942 9.08 49.43 29.76
CA LYS A 942 9.16 48.48 28.64
C LYS A 942 10.57 48.35 28.05
N TYR A 943 11.27 49.47 27.86
CA TYR A 943 12.50 49.51 27.07
C TYR A 943 13.80 49.77 27.84
N MET A 944 13.75 50.12 29.13
CA MET A 944 14.94 50.47 29.95
C MET A 944 15.99 49.36 30.09
N ASP A 945 15.62 48.08 29.91
CA ASP A 945 16.53 46.93 29.98
C ASP A 945 16.80 46.31 28.60
N THR A 946 16.63 47.09 27.53
CA THR A 946 16.77 46.67 26.13
C THR A 946 17.72 47.59 25.35
N ARG A 947 18.08 47.22 24.11
CA ARG A 947 18.94 48.07 23.24
C ARG A 947 18.38 49.47 22.95
N TYR A 948 17.10 49.70 23.24
CA TYR A 948 16.46 51.00 23.13
C TYR A 948 16.51 51.84 24.42
N TYR A 949 17.19 51.37 25.48
CA TYR A 949 17.22 52.02 26.79
C TYR A 949 17.56 53.52 26.69
N MET A 950 18.61 53.87 25.94
CA MET A 950 19.04 55.25 25.77
C MET A 950 17.99 56.11 25.05
N THR A 951 17.28 55.56 24.06
CA THR A 951 16.19 56.25 23.35
C THR A 951 15.08 56.67 24.29
N TYR A 952 14.66 55.77 25.19
CA TYR A 952 13.54 56.01 26.10
C TYR A 952 13.93 56.70 27.42
N THR A 953 15.20 56.65 27.85
CA THR A 953 15.62 57.17 29.16
C THR A 953 16.42 58.48 29.12
N ARG A 954 16.95 58.90 27.96
CA ARG A 954 17.78 60.12 27.83
C ARG A 954 17.10 61.42 28.31
N PHE A 955 15.77 61.49 28.31
CA PHE A 955 15.04 62.65 28.84
C PHE A 955 15.24 62.85 30.35
N ALA A 956 15.63 61.81 31.09
CA ALA A 956 15.82 61.88 32.54
C ALA A 956 17.06 62.70 32.94
N PHE A 957 18.08 62.77 32.09
CA PHE A 957 19.36 63.44 32.36
C PHE A 957 19.23 64.88 32.91
N PRO A 958 18.46 65.81 32.30
CA PRO A 958 18.21 67.13 32.90
C PRO A 958 17.44 67.09 34.22
N LEU A 959 16.56 66.11 34.46
CA LEU A 959 15.80 65.97 35.71
C LEU A 959 16.68 65.49 36.88
N ILE A 960 17.56 64.52 36.61
CA ILE A 960 18.49 63.92 37.60
C ILE A 960 19.81 64.70 37.73
N GLN A 961 20.00 65.77 36.95
CA GLN A 961 21.20 66.61 36.89
C GLN A 961 22.48 65.82 36.55
N LYS A 962 22.40 64.95 35.53
CA LYS A 962 23.51 64.13 35.02
C LYS A 962 23.63 64.24 33.50
N THR A 963 24.76 63.80 32.94
CA THR A 963 24.99 63.76 31.47
C THR A 963 24.89 62.36 30.86
N SER A 964 25.04 61.30 31.66
CA SER A 964 24.87 59.91 31.22
C SER A 964 24.53 58.97 32.39
N TRP A 965 24.18 57.71 32.10
CA TRP A 965 23.88 56.71 33.13
C TRP A 965 25.13 56.24 33.89
N GLU A 966 26.28 56.19 33.22
CA GLU A 966 27.59 55.92 33.82
C GLU A 966 27.98 56.98 34.87
N GLN A 967 27.52 58.22 34.70
CA GLN A 967 27.72 59.32 35.66
C GLN A 967 26.68 59.31 36.80
N ALA A 968 25.54 58.65 36.60
CA ALA A 968 24.44 58.56 37.56
C ALA A 968 24.57 57.34 38.48
N VAL A 969 24.97 56.20 37.93
CA VAL A 969 24.88 54.87 38.57
C VAL A 969 26.27 54.23 38.64
N PRO A 970 26.88 54.14 39.85
CA PRO A 970 28.11 53.38 40.05
C PRO A 970 27.92 51.92 39.63
N GLY A 971 28.85 51.39 38.82
CA GLY A 971 28.76 50.02 38.30
C GLY A 971 27.79 49.82 37.12
N PHE A 972 27.23 50.89 36.54
CA PHE A 972 26.45 50.79 35.32
C PHE A 972 27.26 50.17 34.17
N ASN A 973 26.68 49.18 33.50
CA ASN A 973 27.29 48.50 32.36
C ASN A 973 26.33 48.53 31.16
N PRO A 974 26.55 49.39 30.14
CA PRO A 974 25.66 49.46 28.98
C PRO A 974 25.61 48.14 28.19
N ALA A 975 26.66 47.31 28.23
CA ALA A 975 26.71 46.03 27.54
C ALA A 975 25.80 44.94 28.14
N LYS A 976 25.09 45.23 29.26
CA LYS A 976 23.94 44.41 29.69
C LYS A 976 22.70 44.60 28.80
N PHE A 977 22.64 45.68 28.02
CA PHE A 977 21.42 46.11 27.32
C PHE A 977 21.55 46.16 25.80
N THR A 978 22.76 46.09 25.23
CA THR A 978 23.05 46.22 23.79
C THR A 978 22.64 44.99 22.96
#